data_AF-A0A2S4PPY4-F1
#
_entry.id   AF-A0A2S4PPY4-F1
#
_cell.length_a   1.000
_cell.length_b   1.000
_cell.length_c   1.000
_cell.angle_alpha   90.00
_cell.angle_beta   90.00
_cell.angle_gamma   90.00
#
_symmetry.space_group_name_H-M   'P 1'
#
loop_
_entity.id
_entity.type
_entity.pdbx_description
1 polymer ?
#
loop_
_entity_poly.entity_id
_entity_poly.type
_entity_poly.pdbx_seq_one_letter_code
_entity_poly.pdbx_strand_id
1 'polypeptide(L)'
;MMATINLFISWILLSYIVSTYTLLDRRELKANGYDCGDAFFNDFKVYDELKTALLRERGKILPYFGPLYSSAMNYYTWPILPIGLLPESTKFLWQRSTYQIVFDENGKVIDIIVRLANYQFAKCWRVDIQRLEALIYSMEGSNGYECGPNFIPDDTIKECTSLAVENLDKGYKIWPIYYRDLKIHRYPNTPTGTFFIVIDSAGQLRDVIARISTRNYIRCMRAREVPEASENDELSQVSAKTPKKGYLCHDVFFDDNDLLLASRSAQRIDVGKRKNGYPKNYYGPPFKSPCLLWPIKKNGESYRAGRLYKYRLVLTLDFKVLSVVMVGDKELVPCDRRVASDDHPVRNSYRCHSDVFSPEEVAVAAKTACRYSKRAKKQAYPAPYQGLEFDVKGPYLIYPLKKNKFSNVLGNHRVVIDLLCQIGGVLTVDPRTNEYVKELKENGYDCGDAFFDDKIVNDILRTALSEEGRKKSLPYSGPLYNRAMNYKTWPLFPTGSLSGSTKLLWQRAIYQIVFDENGRVIDIIVRMTNTQFAKCWRVDTQRSEASIYSVEGSNGYECGSEFIPDSTIEECTSLAVENLDKGYYYPLEYKGNLYSEDQGYKIWPIYYATLVIHRYPKTPRSGSFFIVIDSAGQLRDVIARTSKKNYIRCMRARKVSPAPDTDELSQIFAKPSRLGYLCHDVFFDDIVLDLARQVAQRSQLTRRPVNFPKSYDGPPFDIACFLWPLKKNGESYATGRMDIYRLVLTLNFEVLTVAMVSDKELVPCERRVAAGGYQVRNSYRCQSDVFSYEELASTAEIACRKRKQSQRQTYPAPYQGLKFDIEGPYLIFPIKKDKSFPKPGNHRLVINYMCHIAGVLTMHPFTHQM
;
A
#
# COMPACT_ATOMS: atom_id res chain seq x y z
N MET A 1 50.54 57.81 -36.81
CA MET A 1 49.37 57.08 -37.36
C MET A 1 49.40 55.56 -37.11
N MET A 2 50.57 54.91 -36.97
CA MET A 2 50.61 53.46 -36.66
C MET A 2 50.29 53.10 -35.19
N ALA A 3 50.55 53.98 -34.22
CA ALA A 3 50.30 53.67 -32.80
C ALA A 3 48.79 53.55 -32.46
N THR A 4 47.94 54.33 -33.12
CA THR A 4 46.48 54.32 -32.90
C THR A 4 45.81 53.08 -33.51
N ILE A 5 46.34 52.56 -34.61
CA ILE A 5 45.85 51.34 -35.26
C ILE A 5 46.19 50.10 -34.40
N ASN A 6 47.36 50.06 -33.77
CA ASN A 6 47.71 48.95 -32.87
C ASN A 6 46.86 48.93 -31.59
N LEU A 7 46.47 50.10 -31.06
CA LEU A 7 45.56 50.17 -29.92
C LEU A 7 44.15 49.68 -30.28
N PHE A 8 43.66 50.01 -31.48
CA PHE A 8 42.34 49.54 -31.96
C PHE A 8 42.33 48.03 -32.26
N ILE A 9 43.39 47.50 -32.88
CA ILE A 9 43.54 46.06 -33.14
C ILE A 9 43.72 45.30 -31.83
N SER A 10 44.48 45.85 -30.87
CA SER A 10 44.61 45.25 -29.54
C SER A 10 43.28 45.24 -28.78
N TRP A 11 42.45 46.27 -28.93
CA TRP A 11 41.14 46.32 -28.27
C TRP A 11 40.13 45.37 -28.93
N ILE A 12 40.14 45.25 -30.26
CA ILE A 12 39.31 44.28 -30.99
C ILE A 12 39.75 42.86 -30.66
N LEU A 13 41.07 42.56 -30.65
CA LEU A 13 41.58 41.24 -30.26
C LEU A 13 41.33 40.94 -28.78
N LEU A 14 41.43 41.91 -27.88
CA LEU A 14 41.08 41.70 -26.46
C LEU A 14 39.59 41.43 -26.29
N SER A 15 38.72 42.13 -27.05
CA SER A 15 37.28 41.86 -27.05
C SER A 15 36.94 40.49 -27.67
N TYR A 16 37.71 40.04 -28.68
CA TYR A 16 37.56 38.73 -29.31
C TYR A 16 38.08 37.61 -28.41
N ILE A 17 39.18 37.83 -27.68
CA ILE A 17 39.72 36.90 -26.68
C ILE A 17 38.77 36.81 -25.48
N VAL A 18 38.27 37.93 -24.94
CA VAL A 18 37.29 37.93 -23.84
C VAL A 18 35.95 37.31 -24.27
N SER A 19 35.54 37.47 -25.54
CA SER A 19 34.31 36.85 -26.08
C SER A 19 34.47 35.39 -26.51
N THR A 20 35.70 34.88 -26.71
CA THR A 20 35.95 33.45 -26.99
C THR A 20 36.30 32.68 -25.72
N TYR A 21 36.75 33.34 -24.65
CA TYR A 21 36.94 32.74 -23.33
C TYR A 21 35.66 32.52 -22.52
N THR A 22 34.52 33.12 -22.90
CA THR A 22 33.23 32.85 -22.24
C THR A 22 32.60 31.50 -22.60
N LEU A 23 33.20 30.72 -23.50
CA LEU A 23 32.68 29.41 -23.93
C LEU A 23 33.57 28.21 -23.57
N LEU A 24 34.73 28.40 -22.92
CA LEU A 24 35.69 27.31 -22.70
C LEU A 24 36.41 27.29 -21.33
N ASP A 25 35.81 27.83 -20.28
CA ASP A 25 36.26 27.52 -18.91
C ASP A 25 35.10 27.39 -17.89
N ARG A 26 34.22 26.41 -18.14
CA ARG A 26 33.23 25.93 -17.15
C ARG A 26 33.84 24.98 -16.11
N ARG A 27 35.18 24.82 -16.08
CA ARG A 27 35.89 23.80 -15.28
C ARG A 27 36.29 24.24 -13.87
N GLU A 28 35.98 25.47 -13.43
CA GLU A 28 36.27 25.93 -12.05
C GLU A 28 35.05 26.37 -11.22
N LEU A 29 33.84 25.84 -11.46
CA LEU A 29 32.74 26.04 -10.51
C LEU A 29 32.89 25.08 -9.31
N LYS A 30 33.63 25.53 -8.29
CA LYS A 30 33.81 24.87 -6.97
C LYS A 30 32.54 24.89 -6.07
N ALA A 31 31.34 24.99 -6.64
CA ALA A 31 30.10 25.15 -5.88
C ALA A 31 29.10 24.04 -6.21
N ASN A 32 28.50 23.44 -5.18
CA ASN A 32 27.36 22.53 -5.36
C ASN A 32 26.19 23.28 -6.01
N GLY A 33 25.48 22.60 -6.91
CA GLY A 33 24.33 23.20 -7.58
C GLY A 33 23.71 22.34 -8.65
N TYR A 34 22.94 22.97 -9.52
CA TYR A 34 22.17 22.33 -10.58
C TYR A 34 22.57 22.89 -11.94
N ASP A 35 23.11 22.05 -12.83
CA ASP A 35 23.38 22.35 -14.23
C ASP A 35 22.14 21.99 -15.07
N CYS A 36 21.47 23.03 -15.57
CA CYS A 36 20.31 22.92 -16.44
C CYS A 36 20.68 23.03 -17.93
N GLY A 37 21.94 22.82 -18.30
CA GLY A 37 22.45 23.00 -19.66
C GLY A 37 22.91 24.44 -19.90
N ASP A 38 21.98 25.36 -20.14
CA ASP A 38 22.29 26.77 -20.41
C ASP A 38 22.37 27.67 -19.17
N ALA A 39 22.00 27.15 -18.00
CA ALA A 39 22.10 27.85 -16.72
C ALA A 39 22.63 26.92 -15.62
N PHE A 40 23.41 27.50 -14.69
CA PHE A 40 23.84 26.84 -13.46
C PHE A 40 23.23 27.56 -12.25
N PHE A 41 22.61 26.81 -11.34
CA PHE A 41 22.02 27.32 -10.11
C PHE A 41 22.75 26.72 -8.91
N ASN A 42 23.63 27.49 -8.27
CA ASN A 42 24.25 27.05 -7.04
C ASN A 42 23.23 26.93 -5.90
N ASP A 43 23.51 26.09 -4.90
CA ASP A 43 22.59 25.82 -3.79
C ASP A 43 22.14 27.09 -3.06
N PHE A 44 23.03 28.08 -2.93
CA PHE A 44 22.71 29.36 -2.30
C PHE A 44 21.62 30.12 -3.05
N LYS A 45 21.72 30.19 -4.39
CA LYS A 45 20.70 30.84 -5.23
C LYS A 45 19.36 30.12 -5.15
N VAL A 46 19.37 28.78 -5.16
CA VAL A 46 18.13 27.98 -5.01
C VAL A 46 17.48 28.25 -3.65
N TYR A 47 18.29 28.30 -2.59
CA TYR A 47 17.81 28.59 -1.24
C TYR A 47 17.22 29.99 -1.11
N ASP A 48 17.88 31.02 -1.66
CA ASP A 48 17.39 32.40 -1.61
C ASP A 48 16.07 32.60 -2.38
N GLU A 49 15.95 31.97 -3.55
CA GLU A 49 14.70 31.96 -4.32
C GLU A 49 13.57 31.25 -3.55
N LEU A 50 13.85 30.09 -2.95
CA LEU A 50 12.87 29.36 -2.17
C LEU A 50 12.46 30.11 -0.90
N LYS A 51 13.43 30.73 -0.21
CA LYS A 51 13.16 31.58 0.96
C LYS A 51 12.26 32.76 0.60
N THR A 52 12.49 33.36 -0.57
CA THR A 52 11.64 34.43 -1.10
C THR A 52 10.20 33.93 -1.35
N ALA A 53 10.06 32.76 -1.97
CA ALA A 53 8.77 32.10 -2.19
C ALA A 53 8.00 31.86 -0.87
N LEU A 54 8.68 31.28 0.13
CA LEU A 54 8.07 30.88 1.40
C LEU A 54 7.76 32.05 2.34
N LEU A 55 8.49 33.18 2.24
CA LEU A 55 8.29 34.34 3.13
C LEU A 55 7.35 35.39 2.55
N ARG A 56 7.47 35.71 1.26
CA ARG A 56 6.76 36.86 0.66
C ARG A 56 5.52 36.46 -0.11
N GLU A 57 5.47 35.24 -0.66
CA GLU A 57 4.49 34.90 -1.70
C GLU A 57 3.84 33.53 -1.52
N ARG A 58 3.57 33.10 -0.28
CA ARG A 58 2.94 31.79 0.00
C ARG A 58 1.65 31.53 -0.81
N GLY A 59 0.85 32.57 -1.05
CA GLY A 59 -0.39 32.47 -1.84
C GLY A 59 -0.18 32.29 -3.35
N LYS A 60 1.06 32.40 -3.84
CA LYS A 60 1.41 32.23 -5.26
C LYS A 60 2.10 30.90 -5.56
N ILE A 61 2.48 30.11 -4.54
CA ILE A 61 3.06 28.78 -4.73
C ILE A 61 2.05 27.87 -5.41
N LEU A 62 2.43 27.22 -6.51
CA LEU A 62 1.55 26.31 -7.23
C LEU A 62 1.87 24.85 -6.90
N PRO A 63 0.86 23.98 -6.78
CA PRO A 63 1.10 22.54 -6.75
C PRO A 63 1.73 22.09 -8.08
N TYR A 64 2.65 21.14 -8.01
CA TYR A 64 3.23 20.51 -9.19
C TYR A 64 2.25 19.52 -9.82
N PHE A 65 2.03 19.63 -11.14
CA PHE A 65 1.15 18.75 -11.91
C PHE A 65 1.84 18.11 -13.13
N GLY A 66 3.17 18.06 -13.15
CA GLY A 66 3.92 17.51 -14.28
C GLY A 66 4.20 16.00 -14.17
N PRO A 67 4.63 15.35 -15.26
CA PRO A 67 4.86 13.90 -15.31
C PRO A 67 6.15 13.44 -14.61
N LEU A 68 7.05 14.35 -14.21
CA LEU A 68 8.34 13.96 -13.60
C LEU A 68 8.20 13.43 -12.17
N TYR A 69 7.10 13.77 -11.49
CA TYR A 69 6.82 13.38 -10.11
C TYR A 69 5.37 12.96 -9.99
N SER A 70 5.09 11.98 -9.14
CA SER A 70 3.72 11.54 -8.88
C SER A 70 2.90 12.65 -8.23
N SER A 71 1.66 12.85 -8.71
CA SER A 71 0.71 13.80 -8.11
C SER A 71 0.35 13.46 -6.65
N ALA A 72 0.63 12.23 -6.21
CA ALA A 72 0.43 11.81 -4.82
C ALA A 72 1.44 12.42 -3.84
N MET A 73 2.57 12.97 -4.30
CA MET A 73 3.67 13.42 -3.44
C MET A 73 3.53 14.86 -2.90
N ASN A 74 2.39 15.54 -3.09
CA ASN A 74 2.14 16.91 -2.62
C ASN A 74 3.32 17.88 -2.86
N TYR A 75 3.95 17.79 -4.03
CA TYR A 75 5.04 18.71 -4.39
C TYR A 75 4.52 20.03 -4.91
N TYR A 76 5.32 21.07 -4.73
CA TYR A 76 5.06 22.42 -5.14
C TYR A 76 6.15 22.89 -6.11
N THR A 77 5.83 23.87 -6.95
CA THR A 77 6.84 24.53 -7.77
C THR A 77 6.91 26.02 -7.58
N TRP A 78 8.09 26.57 -7.91
CA TRP A 78 8.37 27.99 -7.93
C TRP A 78 9.23 28.35 -9.15
N PRO A 79 8.88 29.35 -9.97
CA PRO A 79 9.67 29.73 -11.13
C PRO A 79 10.95 30.45 -10.69
N ILE A 80 12.08 30.13 -11.32
CA ILE A 80 13.30 30.92 -11.17
C ILE A 80 13.28 31.99 -12.26
N LEU A 81 13.08 33.24 -11.86
CA LEU A 81 13.02 34.38 -12.79
C LEU A 81 14.42 34.97 -13.04
N PRO A 82 14.69 35.50 -14.23
CA PRO A 82 15.88 36.30 -14.48
C PRO A 82 15.93 37.50 -13.51
N ILE A 83 17.14 37.83 -13.04
CA ILE A 83 17.39 38.99 -12.16
C ILE A 83 16.80 40.26 -12.81
N GLY A 84 15.93 40.95 -12.09
CA GLY A 84 15.31 42.21 -12.54
C GLY A 84 13.84 42.12 -12.98
N LEU A 85 13.27 40.92 -13.09
CA LEU A 85 11.83 40.74 -13.31
C LEU A 85 11.09 40.57 -11.98
N LEU A 86 10.36 41.60 -11.56
CA LEU A 86 9.46 41.52 -10.41
C LEU A 86 8.28 40.58 -10.73
N PRO A 87 7.88 39.69 -9.80
CA PRO A 87 6.77 38.77 -10.00
C PRO A 87 5.41 39.49 -9.92
N GLU A 88 5.03 40.17 -10.99
CA GLU A 88 3.63 40.53 -11.20
C GLU A 88 2.82 39.24 -11.35
N SER A 89 1.78 39.09 -10.52
CA SER A 89 1.15 37.81 -10.19
C SER A 89 0.22 37.25 -11.27
N THR A 90 0.70 37.12 -12.51
CA THR A 90 -0.09 36.51 -13.57
C THR A 90 0.30 35.05 -13.74
N LYS A 91 -0.69 34.16 -13.67
CA LYS A 91 -0.62 32.72 -14.03
C LYS A 91 0.10 32.45 -15.35
N PHE A 92 0.18 33.46 -16.22
CA PHE A 92 0.88 33.47 -17.49
C PHE A 92 2.42 33.39 -17.37
N LEU A 93 3.04 34.08 -16.40
CA LEU A 93 4.49 34.02 -16.19
C LEU A 93 4.95 32.63 -15.71
N TRP A 94 4.14 31.98 -14.88
CA TRP A 94 4.34 30.61 -14.42
C TRP A 94 4.34 29.59 -15.56
N GLN A 95 3.45 29.79 -16.52
CA GLN A 95 3.41 28.99 -17.73
C GLN A 95 4.53 29.34 -18.72
N ARG A 96 5.40 30.31 -18.45
CA ARG A 96 6.49 30.70 -19.36
C ARG A 96 7.89 30.60 -18.74
N SER A 97 8.00 30.34 -17.45
CA SER A 97 9.30 30.17 -16.80
C SER A 97 10.06 28.98 -17.40
N THR A 98 11.30 29.23 -17.82
CA THR A 98 12.21 28.20 -18.33
C THR A 98 12.64 27.24 -17.22
N TYR A 99 12.88 27.73 -16.00
CA TYR A 99 13.32 26.92 -14.86
C TYR A 99 12.35 27.03 -13.69
N GLN A 100 12.16 25.93 -12.99
CA GLN A 100 11.33 25.87 -11.78
C GLN A 100 12.01 25.04 -10.69
N ILE A 101 11.95 25.50 -9.45
CA ILE A 101 12.33 24.74 -8.25
C ILE A 101 11.14 23.85 -7.89
N VAL A 102 11.38 22.57 -7.64
CA VAL A 102 10.40 21.62 -7.11
C VAL A 102 10.76 21.35 -5.65
N PHE A 103 9.81 21.49 -4.73
CA PHE A 103 10.03 21.30 -3.29
C PHE A 103 8.80 20.65 -2.62
N ASP A 104 9.02 20.02 -1.47
CA ASP A 104 7.95 19.37 -0.70
C ASP A 104 7.19 20.33 0.23
N GLU A 105 6.17 19.81 0.92
CA GLU A 105 5.36 20.58 1.88
C GLU A 105 6.15 21.19 3.05
N ASN A 106 7.36 20.67 3.32
CA ASN A 106 8.25 21.17 4.36
C ASN A 106 9.26 22.20 3.83
N GLY A 107 9.20 22.55 2.55
CA GLY A 107 10.17 23.45 1.93
C GLY A 107 11.52 22.81 1.62
N LYS A 108 11.60 21.47 1.55
CA LYS A 108 12.82 20.79 1.11
C LYS A 108 12.86 20.76 -0.42
N VAL A 109 13.94 21.30 -1.00
CA VAL A 109 14.18 21.22 -2.46
C VAL A 109 14.33 19.76 -2.86
N ILE A 110 13.47 19.32 -3.78
CA ILE A 110 13.54 18.02 -4.43
C ILE A 110 14.48 18.11 -5.63
N ASP A 111 14.25 19.09 -6.53
CA ASP A 111 15.04 19.26 -7.76
C ASP A 111 14.82 20.64 -8.41
N ILE A 112 15.59 20.95 -9.45
CA ILE A 112 15.26 22.01 -10.42
C ILE A 112 14.88 21.35 -11.73
N ILE A 113 13.80 21.82 -12.34
CA ILE A 113 13.34 21.35 -13.65
C ILE A 113 13.45 22.46 -14.69
N VAL A 114 13.84 22.10 -15.90
CA VAL A 114 13.93 22.98 -17.07
C VAL A 114 12.87 22.60 -18.10
N ARG A 115 12.22 23.59 -18.70
CA ARG A 115 11.27 23.39 -19.79
C ARG A 115 11.99 23.18 -21.11
N LEU A 116 11.70 22.08 -21.79
CA LEU A 116 12.19 21.73 -23.12
C LEU A 116 11.42 22.45 -24.24
N ALA A 117 11.96 22.44 -25.46
CA ALA A 117 11.36 23.09 -26.63
C ALA A 117 9.96 22.52 -26.99
N ASN A 118 9.67 21.28 -26.59
CA ASN A 118 8.37 20.63 -26.77
C ASN A 118 7.40 20.87 -25.60
N TYR A 119 7.69 21.84 -24.71
CA TYR A 119 6.92 22.18 -23.51
C TYR A 119 6.88 21.08 -22.42
N GLN A 120 7.62 20.00 -22.56
CA GLN A 120 7.86 19.05 -21.46
C GLN A 120 8.92 19.60 -20.50
N PHE A 121 9.03 19.01 -19.32
CA PHE A 121 10.08 19.35 -18.35
C PHE A 121 11.11 18.24 -18.28
N ALA A 122 12.37 18.59 -18.03
CA ALA A 122 13.46 17.69 -17.69
C ALA A 122 14.10 18.12 -16.37
N LYS A 123 14.67 17.16 -15.63
CA LYS A 123 15.43 17.44 -14.41
C LYS A 123 16.78 18.07 -14.77
N CYS A 124 17.21 19.06 -14.00
CA CYS A 124 18.55 19.60 -14.08
C CYS A 124 19.53 18.65 -13.38
N TRP A 125 20.77 18.63 -13.86
CA TRP A 125 21.79 17.76 -13.31
C TRP A 125 22.33 18.33 -12.01
N ARG A 126 22.22 17.61 -10.89
CA ARG A 126 22.83 18.02 -9.63
C ARG A 126 24.34 17.74 -9.68
N VAL A 127 25.14 18.79 -9.54
CA VAL A 127 26.60 18.74 -9.42
C VAL A 127 26.94 18.81 -7.94
N ASP A 128 27.22 17.67 -7.32
CA ASP A 128 27.76 17.60 -5.95
C ASP A 128 29.28 17.42 -6.00
N ILE A 129 30.01 18.18 -5.18
CA ILE A 129 31.49 18.31 -5.13
C ILE A 129 32.24 16.98 -4.90
N GLN A 130 31.57 15.85 -4.63
CA GLN A 130 32.27 14.62 -4.25
C GLN A 130 32.40 13.50 -5.29
N ARG A 131 31.76 13.52 -6.46
CA ARG A 131 31.89 12.38 -7.39
C ARG A 131 31.67 12.79 -8.85
N LEU A 132 32.68 13.38 -9.49
CA LEU A 132 32.68 13.54 -10.94
C LEU A 132 33.94 12.93 -11.53
N GLU A 133 33.77 11.72 -12.06
CA GLU A 133 34.09 11.34 -13.45
C GLU A 133 34.11 9.82 -13.61
N ALA A 134 34.39 9.05 -12.54
CA ALA A 134 34.50 7.58 -12.61
C ALA A 134 33.16 6.81 -12.55
N LEU A 135 32.13 7.34 -11.88
CA LEU A 135 30.83 6.65 -11.75
C LEU A 135 29.85 6.93 -12.91
N ILE A 136 30.11 7.95 -13.72
CA ILE A 136 29.17 8.48 -14.73
C ILE A 136 29.07 7.58 -15.97
N TYR A 137 30.10 6.76 -16.24
CA TYR A 137 30.07 5.78 -17.33
C TYR A 137 29.84 4.34 -16.86
N SER A 138 29.79 4.10 -15.56
CA SER A 138 29.75 2.77 -14.93
C SER A 138 28.55 2.61 -13.99
N MET A 139 27.33 2.86 -14.50
CA MET A 139 26.19 2.10 -13.97
C MET A 139 26.16 0.77 -14.72
N GLU A 140 26.89 -0.22 -14.20
CA GLU A 140 26.74 -1.61 -14.67
C GLU A 140 25.25 -1.92 -14.68
N GLY A 141 24.66 -2.21 -15.84
CA GLY A 141 23.25 -2.59 -16.00
C GLY A 141 22.26 -1.49 -16.38
N SER A 142 22.66 -0.24 -16.67
CA SER A 142 21.76 0.71 -17.38
C SER A 142 21.46 0.25 -18.81
N ASN A 143 20.24 0.40 -19.29
CA ASN A 143 19.80 0.00 -20.64
C ASN A 143 19.20 1.15 -21.47
N GLY A 144 19.40 2.42 -21.07
CA GLY A 144 18.98 3.58 -21.86
C GLY A 144 19.22 4.93 -21.18
N TYR A 145 18.55 5.96 -21.69
CA TYR A 145 18.68 7.36 -21.24
C TYR A 145 17.31 7.98 -20.96
N GLU A 146 17.16 8.62 -19.80
CA GLU A 146 15.99 9.40 -19.40
C GLU A 146 16.17 10.88 -19.82
N CYS A 147 15.30 11.34 -20.72
CA CYS A 147 15.27 12.70 -21.25
C CYS A 147 13.91 13.35 -20.94
N GLY A 148 13.73 13.82 -19.70
CA GLY A 148 12.41 14.25 -19.22
C GLY A 148 11.49 13.04 -19.01
N PRO A 149 10.23 13.04 -19.49
CA PRO A 149 9.33 11.90 -19.32
C PRO A 149 9.59 10.74 -20.30
N ASN A 150 10.57 10.87 -21.20
CA ASN A 150 10.84 9.86 -22.23
C ASN A 150 12.11 9.07 -21.86
N PHE A 151 11.99 7.75 -21.90
CA PHE A 151 13.12 6.84 -21.83
C PHE A 151 13.53 6.43 -23.26
N ILE A 152 14.83 6.51 -23.57
CA ILE A 152 15.40 6.16 -24.87
C ILE A 152 16.27 4.90 -24.67
N PRO A 153 15.82 3.72 -25.12
CA PRO A 153 16.57 2.47 -24.95
C PRO A 153 17.93 2.48 -25.66
N ASP A 154 18.90 1.75 -25.10
CA ASP A 154 20.26 1.62 -25.65
C ASP A 154 20.26 1.07 -27.09
N ASP A 155 19.30 0.21 -27.44
CA ASP A 155 19.21 -0.35 -28.79
C ASP A 155 18.80 0.71 -29.82
N THR A 156 17.88 1.61 -29.46
CA THR A 156 17.55 2.79 -30.29
C THR A 156 18.76 3.70 -30.45
N ILE A 157 19.56 3.86 -29.39
CA ILE A 157 20.77 4.70 -29.41
C ILE A 157 21.84 4.08 -30.29
N LYS A 158 22.06 2.76 -30.22
CA LYS A 158 23.00 2.04 -31.10
C LYS A 158 22.59 2.16 -32.56
N GLU A 159 21.30 2.03 -32.86
CA GLU A 159 20.78 2.17 -34.23
C GLU A 159 21.00 3.60 -34.75
N CYS A 160 20.64 4.62 -33.96
CA CYS A 160 20.88 6.02 -34.31
C CYS A 160 22.37 6.33 -34.47
N THR A 161 23.22 5.78 -33.60
CA THR A 161 24.68 5.97 -33.65
C THR A 161 25.25 5.38 -34.92
N SER A 162 24.83 4.16 -35.29
CA SER A 162 25.27 3.51 -36.54
C SER A 162 24.93 4.36 -37.77
N LEU A 163 23.69 4.86 -37.83
CA LEU A 163 23.25 5.75 -38.92
C LEU A 163 24.01 7.09 -38.94
N ALA A 164 24.36 7.62 -37.78
CA ALA A 164 25.11 8.86 -37.69
C ALA A 164 26.58 8.66 -38.12
N VAL A 165 27.19 7.52 -37.78
CA VAL A 165 28.54 7.12 -38.23
C VAL A 165 28.60 6.96 -39.74
N GLU A 166 27.58 6.36 -40.37
CA GLU A 166 27.49 6.28 -41.85
C GLU A 166 27.44 7.65 -42.54
N ASN A 167 27.18 8.73 -41.80
CA ASN A 167 27.06 10.08 -42.34
C ASN A 167 28.09 11.06 -41.75
N LEU A 168 29.10 10.57 -41.03
CA LEU A 168 30.10 11.41 -40.34
C LEU A 168 30.90 12.31 -41.30
N ASP A 169 31.13 11.85 -42.54
CA ASP A 169 31.83 12.58 -43.60
C ASP A 169 31.13 13.89 -44.01
N LYS A 170 29.89 14.11 -43.56
CA LYS A 170 29.10 15.32 -43.82
C LYS A 170 29.19 16.37 -42.70
N GLY A 171 30.07 16.19 -41.72
CA GLY A 171 30.41 17.20 -40.71
C GLY A 171 29.44 17.34 -39.54
N TYR A 172 28.50 16.42 -39.36
CA TYR A 172 27.53 16.45 -38.27
C TYR A 172 28.09 15.77 -37.01
N LYS A 173 28.19 16.52 -35.90
CA LYS A 173 28.57 16.00 -34.57
C LYS A 173 27.37 15.68 -33.66
N ILE A 174 26.18 16.13 -34.07
CA ILE A 174 24.92 16.00 -33.33
C ILE A 174 23.88 15.44 -34.28
N TRP A 175 23.22 14.34 -33.91
CA TRP A 175 22.29 13.61 -34.77
C TRP A 175 20.91 13.46 -34.11
N PRO A 176 19.79 13.81 -34.76
CA PRO A 176 18.46 13.77 -34.15
C PRO A 176 17.94 12.33 -33.94
N ILE A 177 17.18 12.12 -32.87
CA ILE A 177 16.44 10.90 -32.56
C ILE A 177 14.94 11.17 -32.82
N TYR A 178 14.33 10.41 -33.73
CA TYR A 178 12.90 10.51 -34.06
C TYR A 178 12.13 9.31 -33.50
N TYR A 179 11.28 9.56 -32.50
CA TYR A 179 10.68 8.52 -31.64
C TYR A 179 9.21 8.15 -31.98
N ARG A 180 8.68 8.49 -33.16
CA ARG A 180 7.30 8.07 -33.54
C ARG A 180 7.32 7.07 -34.70
N ASP A 181 6.68 5.92 -34.48
CA ASP A 181 6.28 4.88 -35.46
C ASP A 181 7.33 3.87 -35.97
N LEU A 182 8.40 3.59 -35.20
CA LEU A 182 9.38 2.51 -35.51
C LEU A 182 9.99 2.55 -36.93
N LYS A 183 9.94 3.70 -37.61
CA LYS A 183 10.61 3.93 -38.89
C LYS A 183 11.52 5.13 -38.77
N ILE A 184 12.83 4.88 -38.77
CA ILE A 184 13.83 5.94 -38.82
C ILE A 184 13.77 6.60 -40.20
N HIS A 185 13.30 7.85 -40.24
CA HIS A 185 13.26 8.62 -41.47
C HIS A 185 14.67 9.06 -41.88
N ARG A 186 15.11 8.65 -43.07
CA ARG A 186 16.30 9.20 -43.72
C ARG A 186 15.99 10.62 -44.21
N TYR A 187 16.56 11.61 -43.52
CA TYR A 187 16.70 13.05 -43.85
C TYR A 187 15.51 13.99 -43.63
N PRO A 188 15.71 14.94 -42.71
CA PRO A 188 15.29 16.32 -42.90
C PRO A 188 16.49 17.27 -43.01
N ASN A 189 16.45 18.20 -43.97
CA ASN A 189 17.47 19.24 -44.21
C ASN A 189 17.62 20.25 -43.05
N THR A 190 16.86 20.11 -41.97
CA THR A 190 17.01 20.87 -40.73
C THR A 190 16.75 19.97 -39.51
N PRO A 191 17.60 19.99 -38.47
CA PRO A 191 17.41 19.21 -37.26
C PRO A 191 16.22 19.73 -36.44
N THR A 192 15.03 19.20 -36.71
CA THR A 192 13.77 19.53 -35.99
C THR A 192 13.46 18.58 -34.83
N GLY A 193 14.38 17.69 -34.47
CA GLY A 193 14.23 16.76 -33.34
C GLY A 193 14.26 17.44 -31.96
N THR A 194 13.65 16.79 -30.97
CA THR A 194 13.75 17.18 -29.55
C THR A 194 14.97 16.54 -28.89
N PHE A 195 15.31 15.31 -29.27
CA PHE A 195 16.42 14.54 -28.70
C PHE A 195 17.49 14.31 -29.75
N PHE A 196 18.75 14.27 -29.31
CA PHE A 196 19.90 14.11 -30.17
C PHE A 196 20.95 13.22 -29.51
N ILE A 197 21.66 12.42 -30.31
CA ILE A 197 22.92 11.82 -29.89
C ILE A 197 24.08 12.75 -30.26
N VAL A 198 25.08 12.82 -29.40
CA VAL A 198 26.34 13.52 -29.63
C VAL A 198 27.40 12.46 -29.88
N ILE A 199 28.04 12.52 -31.03
CA ILE A 199 29.12 11.61 -31.41
C ILE A 199 30.40 12.40 -31.62
N ASP A 200 31.54 11.79 -31.30
CA ASP A 200 32.82 12.40 -31.59
C ASP A 200 33.27 12.15 -33.04
N SER A 201 34.44 12.67 -33.40
CA SER A 201 35.05 12.48 -34.72
C SER A 201 35.45 11.03 -35.01
N ALA A 202 35.48 10.14 -34.02
CA ALA A 202 35.73 8.72 -34.18
C ALA A 202 34.42 7.91 -34.33
N GLY A 203 33.27 8.59 -34.34
CA GLY A 203 31.96 7.95 -34.39
C GLY A 203 31.51 7.34 -33.06
N GLN A 204 32.21 7.62 -31.97
CA GLN A 204 31.83 7.10 -30.64
C GLN A 204 30.77 8.00 -30.02
N LEU A 205 29.73 7.37 -29.48
CA LEU A 205 28.71 8.06 -28.68
C LEU A 205 29.36 8.72 -27.47
N ARG A 206 29.23 10.05 -27.37
CA ARG A 206 29.67 10.83 -26.22
C ARG A 206 28.54 11.10 -25.25
N ASP A 207 27.35 11.41 -25.78
CA ASP A 207 26.21 11.77 -24.95
C ASP A 207 24.86 11.66 -25.67
N VAL A 208 23.77 11.74 -24.90
CA VAL A 208 22.42 11.99 -25.41
C VAL A 208 21.93 13.31 -24.82
N ILE A 209 21.43 14.21 -25.67
CA ILE A 209 21.01 15.55 -25.27
C ILE A 209 19.57 15.85 -25.73
N ALA A 210 18.84 16.62 -24.94
CA ALA A 210 17.53 17.14 -25.26
C ALA A 210 17.59 18.65 -25.52
N ARG A 211 16.87 19.13 -26.52
CA ARG A 211 16.86 20.53 -26.93
C ARG A 211 15.93 21.36 -26.03
N ILE A 212 16.50 22.37 -25.37
CA ILE A 212 15.77 23.36 -24.56
C ILE A 212 15.23 24.48 -25.45
N SER A 213 16.09 25.04 -26.30
CA SER A 213 15.77 26.18 -27.19
C SER A 213 16.43 25.99 -28.57
N THR A 214 16.43 26.99 -29.45
CA THR A 214 17.08 26.88 -30.77
C THR A 214 18.59 26.61 -30.71
N ARG A 215 19.26 26.94 -29.60
CA ARG A 215 20.71 26.80 -29.43
C ARG A 215 21.15 26.12 -28.13
N ASN A 216 20.20 25.81 -27.24
CA ASN A 216 20.50 25.27 -25.91
C ASN A 216 20.02 23.84 -25.78
N TYR A 217 20.82 23.03 -25.09
CA TYR A 217 20.58 21.61 -24.89
C TYR A 217 20.88 21.23 -23.43
N ILE A 218 20.19 20.21 -22.94
CA ILE A 218 20.44 19.57 -21.65
C ILE A 218 20.86 18.12 -21.87
N ARG A 219 21.78 17.64 -21.04
CA ARG A 219 22.21 16.24 -21.04
C ARG A 219 21.10 15.33 -20.49
N CYS A 220 20.86 14.20 -21.14
CA CYS A 220 19.98 13.15 -20.64
C CYS A 220 20.72 12.24 -19.66
N MET A 221 20.02 11.71 -18.66
CA MET A 221 20.62 10.87 -17.64
C MET A 221 20.59 9.41 -18.06
N ARG A 222 21.69 8.67 -17.88
CA ARG A 222 21.67 7.22 -18.09
C ARG A 222 20.75 6.60 -17.03
N ALA A 223 19.83 5.74 -17.44
CA ALA A 223 18.84 5.15 -16.56
C ALA A 223 18.62 3.68 -16.89
N ARG A 224 17.99 2.95 -15.96
CA ARG A 224 17.42 1.63 -16.23
C ARG A 224 15.95 1.81 -16.53
N GLU A 225 15.50 1.28 -17.65
CA GLU A 225 14.09 1.01 -17.89
C GLU A 225 13.65 0.11 -16.74
N VAL A 226 12.69 0.60 -15.95
CA VAL A 226 12.00 -0.27 -15.01
C VAL A 226 11.21 -1.22 -15.89
N PRO A 227 11.53 -2.52 -15.95
CA PRO A 227 10.80 -3.42 -16.80
C PRO A 227 9.34 -3.34 -16.40
N GLU A 228 8.45 -3.06 -17.34
CA GLU A 228 7.09 -3.57 -17.21
C GLU A 228 7.24 -5.07 -16.96
N ALA A 229 6.69 -5.55 -15.84
CA ALA A 229 6.94 -6.89 -15.33
C ALA A 229 6.75 -7.92 -16.45
N SER A 230 7.86 -8.44 -16.96
CA SER A 230 7.87 -9.45 -18.01
C SER A 230 7.38 -10.75 -17.41
N GLU A 231 6.32 -11.28 -17.99
CA GLU A 231 5.84 -12.65 -17.83
C GLU A 231 7.01 -13.63 -17.89
N ASN A 232 7.08 -14.53 -16.91
CA ASN A 232 7.85 -15.75 -17.04
C ASN A 232 7.16 -16.62 -18.11
N ASP A 233 7.69 -16.59 -19.33
CA ASP A 233 7.37 -17.57 -20.36
C ASP A 233 8.68 -17.97 -21.07
N GLU A 234 9.46 -18.86 -20.45
CA GLU A 234 10.31 -19.76 -21.23
C GLU A 234 9.40 -20.84 -21.83
N LEU A 235 9.28 -20.79 -23.17
CA LEU A 235 8.53 -21.65 -24.09
C LEU A 235 7.16 -21.15 -24.59
N SER A 236 7.14 -20.00 -25.27
CA SER A 236 6.40 -19.93 -26.54
C SER A 236 6.92 -18.86 -27.52
N GLN A 237 7.78 -19.26 -28.46
CA GLN A 237 7.89 -18.53 -29.73
C GLN A 237 6.56 -18.64 -30.47
N VAL A 238 5.91 -17.50 -30.72
CA VAL A 238 4.76 -17.41 -31.64
C VAL A 238 5.28 -17.60 -33.07
N SER A 239 5.42 -18.86 -33.46
CA SER A 239 5.43 -19.25 -34.88
C SER A 239 4.00 -19.19 -35.39
N ALA A 240 3.79 -18.53 -36.53
CA ALA A 240 2.55 -18.65 -37.30
C ALA A 240 2.17 -20.14 -37.39
N LYS A 241 0.99 -20.52 -36.85
CA LYS A 241 0.54 -21.91 -36.81
C LYS A 241 0.26 -22.37 -38.24
N THR A 242 1.10 -23.25 -38.76
CA THR A 242 0.85 -23.92 -40.02
C THR A 242 -0.43 -24.77 -39.92
N PRO A 243 -1.32 -24.76 -40.93
CA PRO A 243 -2.54 -25.55 -40.91
C PRO A 243 -2.25 -27.04 -40.69
N LYS A 244 -2.89 -27.63 -39.68
CA LYS A 244 -2.65 -29.03 -39.30
C LYS A 244 -3.37 -29.97 -40.25
N LYS A 245 -2.66 -30.98 -40.75
CA LYS A 245 -3.20 -32.06 -41.58
C LYS A 245 -3.48 -33.28 -40.70
N GLY A 246 -4.53 -34.02 -41.02
CA GLY A 246 -4.94 -35.17 -40.21
C GLY A 246 -6.15 -35.90 -40.74
N TYR A 247 -6.74 -36.74 -39.90
CA TYR A 247 -7.95 -37.53 -40.20
C TYR A 247 -9.09 -37.15 -39.26
N LEU A 248 -10.25 -36.81 -39.81
CA LEU A 248 -11.46 -36.54 -39.05
C LEU A 248 -12.32 -37.80 -39.01
N CYS A 249 -12.38 -38.44 -37.84
CA CYS A 249 -13.27 -39.54 -37.56
C CYS A 249 -14.47 -39.04 -36.76
N HIS A 250 -15.56 -38.72 -37.44
CA HIS A 250 -16.77 -38.20 -36.79
C HIS A 250 -16.49 -36.83 -36.12
N ASP A 251 -16.50 -36.75 -34.79
CA ASP A 251 -16.21 -35.57 -33.96
C ASP A 251 -14.73 -35.46 -33.53
N VAL A 252 -13.86 -36.37 -33.97
CA VAL A 252 -12.49 -36.49 -33.48
C VAL A 252 -11.49 -36.29 -34.60
N PHE A 253 -10.66 -35.25 -34.48
CA PHE A 253 -9.55 -34.99 -35.40
C PHE A 253 -8.25 -35.57 -34.85
N PHE A 254 -7.58 -36.39 -35.66
CA PHE A 254 -6.28 -36.97 -35.37
C PHE A 254 -5.22 -36.27 -36.22
N ASP A 255 -4.34 -35.50 -35.57
CA ASP A 255 -3.24 -34.79 -36.20
C ASP A 255 -2.16 -35.75 -36.72
N ASP A 256 -1.53 -35.42 -37.85
CA ASP A 256 -0.51 -36.27 -38.48
C ASP A 256 0.68 -36.56 -37.54
N ASN A 257 1.03 -35.67 -36.60
CA ASN A 257 2.10 -35.93 -35.62
C ASN A 257 1.67 -36.96 -34.57
N ASP A 258 0.43 -36.87 -34.08
CA ASP A 258 -0.12 -37.86 -33.14
C ASP A 258 -0.16 -39.26 -33.78
N LEU A 259 -0.55 -39.33 -35.05
CA LEU A 259 -0.57 -40.57 -35.82
C LEU A 259 0.82 -41.14 -36.06
N LEU A 260 1.83 -40.28 -36.28
CA LEU A 260 3.23 -40.70 -36.40
C LEU A 260 3.77 -41.26 -35.07
N LEU A 261 3.43 -40.64 -33.93
CA LEU A 261 3.79 -41.15 -32.60
C LEU A 261 3.13 -42.50 -32.31
N ALA A 262 1.88 -42.67 -32.72
CA ALA A 262 1.16 -43.94 -32.61
C ALA A 262 1.79 -45.02 -33.51
N SER A 263 2.17 -44.69 -34.76
CA SER A 263 2.90 -45.58 -35.67
C SER A 263 4.23 -46.08 -35.07
N ARG A 264 5.06 -45.16 -34.54
CA ARG A 264 6.33 -45.51 -33.87
C ARG A 264 6.12 -46.40 -32.65
N SER A 265 4.99 -46.25 -31.96
CA SER A 265 4.64 -47.10 -30.82
C SER A 265 4.23 -48.51 -31.28
N ALA A 266 3.50 -48.63 -32.39
CA ALA A 266 3.19 -49.91 -33.01
C ALA A 266 4.47 -50.64 -33.45
N GLN A 267 5.40 -49.93 -34.10
CA GLN A 267 6.67 -50.48 -34.56
C GLN A 267 7.52 -51.04 -33.42
N ARG A 268 7.64 -50.30 -32.31
CA ARG A 268 8.41 -50.74 -31.12
C ARG A 268 7.86 -52.03 -30.50
N ILE A 269 6.55 -52.26 -30.59
CA ILE A 269 5.90 -53.43 -29.97
C ILE A 269 5.97 -54.67 -30.86
N ASP A 270 6.02 -54.52 -32.18
CA ASP A 270 6.15 -55.67 -33.09
C ASP A 270 7.54 -56.33 -33.02
N VAL A 271 8.59 -55.55 -32.69
CA VAL A 271 9.97 -56.05 -32.52
C VAL A 271 10.15 -56.90 -31.25
N GLY A 272 9.23 -56.81 -30.28
CA GLY A 272 9.36 -57.50 -28.98
C GLY A 272 8.06 -58.15 -28.54
N LYS A 273 7.78 -59.38 -29.00
CA LYS A 273 6.67 -60.27 -28.62
C LYS A 273 5.31 -59.54 -28.43
N ARG A 274 4.45 -59.61 -29.45
CA ARG A 274 3.08 -59.05 -29.46
C ARG A 274 2.31 -59.28 -28.16
N LYS A 275 2.29 -58.29 -27.26
CA LYS A 275 1.37 -58.28 -26.11
C LYS A 275 -0.03 -57.93 -26.63
N ASN A 276 -0.98 -58.85 -26.48
CA ASN A 276 -2.41 -58.70 -26.82
C ASN A 276 -2.75 -58.64 -28.32
N GLY A 277 -1.93 -59.22 -29.19
CA GLY A 277 -2.28 -59.42 -30.61
C GLY A 277 -2.30 -58.15 -31.47
N TYR A 278 -1.69 -57.05 -31.01
CA TYR A 278 -1.46 -55.84 -31.80
C TYR A 278 0.05 -55.59 -32.00
N PRO A 279 0.47 -54.99 -33.13
CA PRO A 279 -0.34 -54.64 -34.30
C PRO A 279 -0.98 -55.89 -34.95
N LYS A 280 -2.23 -55.76 -35.41
CA LYS A 280 -3.01 -56.89 -35.93
C LYS A 280 -3.04 -56.85 -37.45
N ASN A 281 -2.61 -57.92 -38.13
CA ASN A 281 -2.77 -58.05 -39.57
C ASN A 281 -4.25 -58.00 -39.94
N TYR A 282 -4.58 -57.22 -40.96
CA TYR A 282 -5.94 -57.07 -41.49
C TYR A 282 -5.94 -57.27 -43.00
N TYR A 283 -6.88 -58.10 -43.45
CA TYR A 283 -7.14 -58.42 -44.84
C TYR A 283 -8.65 -58.27 -45.05
N GLY A 284 -9.08 -57.19 -45.69
CA GLY A 284 -10.50 -56.95 -45.93
C GLY A 284 -10.82 -55.51 -46.34
N PRO A 285 -12.05 -55.26 -46.83
CA PRO A 285 -12.53 -53.91 -47.14
C PRO A 285 -12.45 -52.99 -45.93
N PRO A 286 -12.12 -51.70 -46.09
CA PRO A 286 -11.97 -50.96 -47.34
C PRO A 286 -10.58 -51.05 -47.98
N PHE A 287 -9.64 -51.84 -47.45
CA PHE A 287 -8.25 -51.87 -47.90
C PHE A 287 -8.01 -52.99 -48.91
N LYS A 288 -7.47 -52.63 -50.08
CA LYS A 288 -7.13 -53.59 -51.16
C LYS A 288 -5.83 -54.36 -50.90
N SER A 289 -4.98 -53.87 -50.00
CA SER A 289 -3.70 -54.48 -49.63
C SER A 289 -3.68 -54.86 -48.16
N PRO A 290 -2.86 -55.87 -47.78
CA PRO A 290 -2.64 -56.23 -46.38
C PRO A 290 -2.14 -55.02 -45.57
N CYS A 291 -2.76 -54.78 -44.42
CA CYS A 291 -2.39 -53.69 -43.54
C CYS A 291 -2.35 -54.14 -42.07
N LEU A 292 -1.82 -53.27 -41.20
CA LEU A 292 -1.79 -53.46 -39.76
C LEU A 292 -2.79 -52.51 -39.10
N LEU A 293 -3.56 -53.02 -38.14
CA LEU A 293 -4.42 -52.20 -37.29
C LEU A 293 -3.74 -51.95 -35.95
N TRP A 294 -3.78 -50.71 -35.48
CA TRP A 294 -3.24 -50.28 -34.19
C TRP A 294 -4.27 -49.43 -33.42
N PRO A 295 -4.62 -49.71 -32.15
CA PRO A 295 -5.62 -48.93 -31.42
C PRO A 295 -5.12 -47.53 -31.05
N ILE A 296 -5.97 -46.51 -31.22
CA ILE A 296 -5.69 -45.12 -30.85
C ILE A 296 -6.86 -44.51 -30.05
N LYS A 297 -6.56 -43.58 -29.12
CA LYS A 297 -7.56 -42.89 -28.29
C LYS A 297 -8.04 -41.59 -28.94
N LYS A 298 -9.20 -41.06 -28.51
CA LYS A 298 -9.76 -39.79 -28.99
C LYS A 298 -8.79 -38.58 -28.89
N ASN A 299 -7.78 -38.63 -28.02
CA ASN A 299 -6.82 -37.54 -27.80
C ASN A 299 -5.43 -37.82 -28.39
N GLY A 300 -5.29 -38.79 -29.31
CA GLY A 300 -4.00 -39.13 -29.93
C GLY A 300 -3.07 -39.98 -29.07
N GLU A 301 -3.38 -40.21 -27.80
CA GLU A 301 -2.53 -41.01 -26.90
C GLU A 301 -2.42 -42.49 -27.32
N SER A 302 -1.24 -43.06 -27.05
CA SER A 302 -0.92 -44.47 -27.31
C SER A 302 -1.76 -45.45 -26.48
N TYR A 303 -2.02 -46.61 -27.07
CA TYR A 303 -2.71 -47.77 -26.50
C TYR A 303 -2.16 -48.21 -25.13
N ARG A 304 -3.07 -48.54 -24.19
CA ARG A 304 -2.78 -49.39 -23.02
C ARG A 304 -3.52 -50.72 -23.17
N ALA A 305 -2.83 -51.80 -22.84
CA ALA A 305 -3.33 -53.18 -22.85
C ALA A 305 -4.74 -53.32 -22.23
N GLY A 306 -5.64 -54.06 -22.90
CA GLY A 306 -6.90 -54.55 -22.29
C GLY A 306 -8.19 -53.77 -22.58
N ARG A 307 -8.17 -52.69 -23.36
CA ARG A 307 -9.40 -51.98 -23.79
C ARG A 307 -9.59 -51.98 -25.30
N LEU A 308 -10.80 -52.32 -25.75
CA LEU A 308 -11.21 -52.18 -27.14
C LEU A 308 -11.52 -50.69 -27.40
N TYR A 309 -10.68 -50.02 -28.17
CA TYR A 309 -10.94 -48.64 -28.58
C TYR A 309 -11.85 -48.60 -29.81
N LYS A 310 -12.57 -47.49 -30.04
CA LYS A 310 -13.41 -47.31 -31.24
C LYS A 310 -12.58 -47.03 -32.50
N TYR A 311 -11.42 -46.38 -32.36
CA TYR A 311 -10.58 -45.96 -33.49
C TYR A 311 -9.37 -46.87 -33.67
N ARG A 312 -8.98 -47.13 -34.92
CA ARG A 312 -7.76 -47.85 -35.28
C ARG A 312 -6.97 -47.03 -36.28
N LEU A 313 -5.69 -46.84 -36.00
CA LEU A 313 -4.70 -46.42 -36.96
C LEU A 313 -4.41 -47.60 -37.91
N VAL A 314 -4.47 -47.34 -39.21
CA VAL A 314 -4.17 -48.30 -40.26
C VAL A 314 -2.77 -48.00 -40.77
N LEU A 315 -1.90 -49.00 -40.69
CA LEU A 315 -0.51 -48.90 -41.12
C LEU A 315 -0.23 -49.87 -42.27
N THR A 316 0.71 -49.52 -43.13
CA THR A 316 1.34 -50.49 -44.03
C THR A 316 2.13 -51.54 -43.24
N LEU A 317 2.57 -52.62 -43.91
CA LEU A 317 3.45 -53.62 -43.29
C LEU A 317 4.81 -53.03 -42.85
N ASP A 318 5.25 -51.92 -43.45
CA ASP A 318 6.42 -51.12 -43.04
C ASP A 318 6.07 -49.97 -42.07
N PHE A 319 4.94 -50.07 -41.37
CA PHE A 319 4.50 -49.14 -40.32
C PHE A 319 4.22 -47.69 -40.76
N LYS A 320 4.07 -47.40 -42.05
CA LYS A 320 3.66 -46.08 -42.53
C LYS A 320 2.16 -45.87 -42.33
N VAL A 321 1.76 -44.66 -41.95
CA VAL A 321 0.35 -44.29 -41.75
C VAL A 321 -0.39 -44.34 -43.10
N LEU A 322 -1.36 -45.24 -43.22
CA LEU A 322 -2.23 -45.39 -44.39
C LEU A 322 -3.53 -44.59 -44.20
N SER A 323 -4.20 -44.78 -43.07
CA SER A 323 -5.49 -44.16 -42.76
C SER A 323 -5.82 -44.26 -41.27
N VAL A 324 -6.94 -43.66 -40.85
CA VAL A 324 -7.60 -43.97 -39.58
C VAL A 324 -8.98 -44.53 -39.90
N VAL A 325 -9.40 -45.56 -39.16
CA VAL A 325 -10.72 -46.16 -39.28
C VAL A 325 -11.45 -46.19 -37.94
N MET A 326 -12.77 -46.15 -37.98
CA MET A 326 -13.63 -46.51 -36.87
C MET A 326 -14.05 -47.98 -37.00
N VAL A 327 -13.96 -48.71 -35.89
CA VAL A 327 -14.50 -50.06 -35.78
C VAL A 327 -16.00 -49.94 -35.49
N GLY A 328 -16.83 -50.17 -36.51
CA GLY A 328 -18.27 -50.32 -36.37
C GLY A 328 -18.65 -51.75 -35.98
N ASP A 329 -19.96 -52.01 -35.84
CA ASP A 329 -20.46 -53.32 -35.39
C ASP A 329 -20.14 -54.48 -36.34
N LYS A 330 -19.95 -54.19 -37.64
CA LYS A 330 -19.68 -55.21 -38.67
C LYS A 330 -18.58 -54.83 -39.67
N GLU A 331 -18.15 -53.57 -39.71
CA GLU A 331 -17.22 -53.08 -40.73
C GLU A 331 -16.28 -51.99 -40.20
N LEU A 332 -15.16 -51.79 -40.89
CA LEU A 332 -14.24 -50.69 -40.65
C LEU A 332 -14.64 -49.51 -41.53
N VAL A 333 -15.00 -48.39 -40.90
CA VAL A 333 -15.37 -47.17 -41.62
C VAL A 333 -14.14 -46.25 -41.70
N PRO A 334 -13.62 -45.95 -42.90
CA PRO A 334 -12.47 -45.04 -43.05
C PRO A 334 -12.86 -43.61 -42.67
N CYS A 335 -11.92 -42.90 -42.06
CA CYS A 335 -12.09 -41.50 -41.69
C CYS A 335 -11.61 -40.57 -42.81
N ASP A 336 -12.21 -39.38 -42.89
CA ASP A 336 -11.90 -38.40 -43.92
C ASP A 336 -10.55 -37.73 -43.63
N ARG A 337 -9.67 -37.68 -44.62
CA ARG A 337 -8.44 -36.86 -44.51
C ARG A 337 -8.81 -35.39 -44.68
N ARG A 338 -8.43 -34.53 -43.73
CA ARG A 338 -8.74 -33.09 -43.76
C ARG A 338 -7.53 -32.24 -43.40
N VAL A 339 -7.56 -31.00 -43.87
CA VAL A 339 -6.67 -29.92 -43.44
C VAL A 339 -7.51 -29.01 -42.55
N ALA A 340 -7.16 -28.89 -41.27
CA ALA A 340 -7.87 -28.00 -40.36
C ALA A 340 -7.56 -26.54 -40.74
N SER A 341 -8.53 -25.86 -41.36
CA SER A 341 -8.55 -24.40 -41.45
C SER A 341 -9.24 -23.87 -40.18
N ASP A 342 -8.74 -22.77 -39.64
CA ASP A 342 -9.17 -22.21 -38.34
C ASP A 342 -10.63 -21.69 -38.32
N ASP A 343 -11.42 -21.91 -39.37
CA ASP A 343 -12.71 -21.23 -39.59
C ASP A 343 -13.97 -22.08 -39.44
N HIS A 344 -13.93 -23.27 -38.83
CA HIS A 344 -15.15 -23.99 -38.44
C HIS A 344 -15.22 -24.27 -36.93
N PRO A 345 -16.05 -23.52 -36.18
CA PRO A 345 -16.30 -23.78 -34.77
C PRO A 345 -17.30 -24.93 -34.66
N VAL A 346 -16.82 -26.17 -34.63
CA VAL A 346 -17.59 -27.26 -33.99
C VAL A 346 -17.17 -27.30 -32.53
N ARG A 347 -17.62 -26.28 -31.79
CA ARG A 347 -17.31 -26.07 -30.36
C ARG A 347 -18.60 -26.15 -29.54
N ASN A 348 -19.38 -27.20 -29.70
CA ASN A 348 -20.63 -27.35 -28.94
C ASN A 348 -20.42 -27.91 -27.52
N SER A 349 -19.19 -28.14 -27.06
CA SER A 349 -18.92 -28.58 -25.69
C SER A 349 -18.34 -27.44 -24.86
N TYR A 350 -18.89 -27.23 -23.67
CA TYR A 350 -18.37 -26.24 -22.72
C TYR A 350 -17.23 -26.89 -21.93
N ARG A 351 -16.04 -26.29 -21.96
CA ARG A 351 -14.87 -26.79 -21.24
C ARG A 351 -14.59 -25.93 -20.02
N CYS A 352 -14.47 -26.58 -18.86
CA CYS A 352 -14.03 -25.98 -17.61
C CYS A 352 -12.84 -26.79 -17.08
N HIS A 353 -11.62 -26.27 -17.27
CA HIS A 353 -10.37 -27.01 -17.05
C HIS A 353 -10.36 -28.35 -17.81
N SER A 354 -10.16 -29.47 -17.10
CA SER A 354 -10.17 -30.83 -17.67
C SER A 354 -11.57 -31.40 -17.87
N ASP A 355 -12.61 -30.74 -17.36
CA ASP A 355 -14.00 -31.20 -17.47
C ASP A 355 -14.67 -30.64 -18.73
N VAL A 356 -15.38 -31.51 -19.43
CA VAL A 356 -16.14 -31.19 -20.64
C VAL A 356 -17.61 -31.46 -20.34
N PHE A 357 -18.45 -30.46 -20.58
CA PHE A 357 -19.90 -30.53 -20.44
C PHE A 357 -20.57 -30.50 -21.81
N SER A 358 -21.54 -31.38 -22.01
CA SER A 358 -22.36 -31.36 -23.22
C SER A 358 -23.29 -30.14 -23.20
N PRO A 359 -23.69 -29.61 -24.37
CA PRO A 359 -24.60 -28.48 -24.41
C PRO A 359 -25.96 -28.83 -23.79
N GLU A 360 -26.38 -30.09 -23.84
CA GLU A 360 -27.58 -30.58 -23.15
C GLU A 360 -27.44 -30.51 -21.62
N GLU A 361 -26.28 -30.86 -21.05
CA GLU A 361 -26.04 -30.77 -19.61
C GLU A 361 -26.14 -29.32 -19.11
N VAL A 362 -25.53 -28.39 -19.86
CA VAL A 362 -25.55 -26.96 -19.56
C VAL A 362 -26.97 -26.40 -19.72
N ALA A 363 -27.68 -26.76 -20.79
CA ALA A 363 -29.05 -26.33 -21.03
C ALA A 363 -30.03 -26.84 -19.95
N VAL A 364 -29.87 -28.09 -19.47
CA VAL A 364 -30.67 -28.64 -18.39
C VAL A 364 -30.43 -27.88 -17.08
N ALA A 365 -29.18 -27.57 -16.75
CA ALA A 365 -28.85 -26.79 -15.56
C ALA A 365 -29.38 -25.35 -15.65
N ALA A 366 -29.20 -24.68 -16.79
CA ALA A 366 -29.71 -23.33 -17.04
C ALA A 366 -31.24 -23.25 -16.95
N LYS A 367 -31.96 -24.21 -17.55
CA LYS A 367 -33.43 -24.29 -17.46
C LYS A 367 -33.91 -24.55 -16.03
N THR A 368 -33.11 -25.24 -15.23
CA THR A 368 -33.41 -25.49 -13.81
C THR A 368 -33.18 -24.22 -12.99
N ALA A 369 -32.05 -23.54 -13.19
CA ALA A 369 -31.74 -22.26 -12.59
C ALA A 369 -32.84 -21.22 -12.86
N CYS A 370 -33.25 -21.08 -14.13
CA CYS A 370 -34.31 -20.17 -14.55
C CYS A 370 -35.67 -20.44 -13.88
N ARG A 371 -36.01 -21.72 -13.67
CA ARG A 371 -37.25 -22.08 -12.95
C ARG A 371 -37.18 -21.70 -11.49
N TYR A 372 -36.00 -21.75 -10.88
CA TYR A 372 -35.80 -21.36 -9.50
C TYR A 372 -35.72 -19.84 -9.30
N SER A 373 -35.10 -19.08 -10.22
CA SER A 373 -35.06 -17.62 -10.13
C SER A 373 -36.45 -16.97 -10.15
N LYS A 374 -37.40 -17.57 -10.88
CA LYS A 374 -38.80 -17.09 -10.96
C LYS A 374 -39.64 -17.44 -9.72
N ARG A 375 -39.16 -18.30 -8.81
CA ARG A 375 -39.91 -18.69 -7.60
C ARG A 375 -39.41 -17.85 -6.43
N ALA A 376 -40.31 -17.08 -5.80
CA ALA A 376 -40.02 -16.18 -4.68
C ALA A 376 -39.65 -16.87 -3.34
N LYS A 377 -39.07 -18.09 -3.36
CA LYS A 377 -38.68 -18.82 -2.14
C LYS A 377 -37.18 -18.71 -1.90
N LYS A 378 -36.80 -18.60 -0.62
CA LYS A 378 -35.42 -18.55 -0.08
C LYS A 378 -34.60 -19.80 -0.47
N GLN A 379 -34.17 -19.90 -1.72
CA GLN A 379 -33.21 -20.92 -2.15
C GLN A 379 -31.82 -20.30 -2.28
N ALA A 380 -30.79 -21.08 -1.95
CA ALA A 380 -29.40 -20.64 -2.07
C ALA A 380 -28.95 -20.45 -3.53
N TYR A 381 -29.66 -21.04 -4.49
CA TYR A 381 -29.40 -20.94 -5.91
C TYR A 381 -30.70 -20.76 -6.72
N PRO A 382 -30.62 -20.09 -7.89
CA PRO A 382 -29.43 -19.45 -8.45
C PRO A 382 -29.01 -18.20 -7.66
N ALA A 383 -27.71 -17.98 -7.51
CA ALA A 383 -27.14 -16.86 -6.73
C ALA A 383 -26.62 -15.76 -7.67
N PRO A 384 -26.62 -14.48 -7.28
CA PRO A 384 -26.01 -13.42 -8.07
C PRO A 384 -24.54 -13.72 -8.40
N TYR A 385 -24.14 -13.47 -9.64
CA TYR A 385 -22.75 -13.59 -10.08
C TYR A 385 -22.15 -12.21 -10.35
N GLN A 386 -20.97 -11.96 -9.78
CA GLN A 386 -20.26 -10.67 -9.83
C GLN A 386 -18.87 -10.78 -10.52
N GLY A 387 -18.62 -11.86 -11.27
CA GLY A 387 -17.36 -12.03 -11.99
C GLY A 387 -17.36 -11.41 -13.39
N LEU A 388 -16.46 -11.89 -14.26
CA LEU A 388 -16.27 -11.39 -15.64
C LEU A 388 -17.57 -11.37 -16.46
N GLU A 389 -17.70 -10.37 -17.34
CA GLU A 389 -18.80 -10.31 -18.30
C GLU A 389 -18.69 -11.43 -19.35
N PHE A 390 -19.86 -11.87 -19.83
CA PHE A 390 -20.00 -12.82 -20.92
C PHE A 390 -20.58 -12.12 -22.15
N ASP A 391 -20.59 -12.80 -23.30
CA ASP A 391 -21.15 -12.25 -24.55
C ASP A 391 -22.64 -11.88 -24.44
N VAL A 392 -23.35 -12.52 -23.51
CA VAL A 392 -24.72 -12.16 -23.12
C VAL A 392 -24.64 -11.01 -22.12
N LYS A 393 -25.31 -9.87 -22.34
CA LYS A 393 -25.26 -8.75 -21.38
C LYS A 393 -25.91 -9.11 -20.04
N GLY A 394 -25.17 -8.89 -18.95
CA GLY A 394 -25.64 -9.10 -17.57
C GLY A 394 -26.76 -8.13 -17.15
N PRO A 395 -27.31 -8.29 -15.92
CA PRO A 395 -26.73 -9.00 -14.77
C PRO A 395 -26.94 -10.53 -14.79
N TYR A 396 -26.04 -11.25 -14.10
CA TYR A 396 -25.94 -12.71 -14.16
C TYR A 396 -26.28 -13.42 -12.84
N LEU A 397 -26.67 -14.69 -12.95
CA LEU A 397 -26.86 -15.64 -11.87
C LEU A 397 -26.05 -16.92 -12.13
N ILE A 398 -25.54 -17.56 -11.07
CA ILE A 398 -24.86 -18.86 -11.12
C ILE A 398 -25.71 -19.99 -10.55
N TYR A 399 -25.58 -21.19 -11.12
CA TYR A 399 -26.26 -22.40 -10.66
C TYR A 399 -25.35 -23.65 -10.75
N PRO A 400 -25.39 -24.60 -9.80
CA PRO A 400 -24.58 -25.82 -9.82
C PRO A 400 -24.76 -26.66 -11.09
N LEU A 401 -23.64 -27.03 -11.72
CA LEU A 401 -23.58 -27.95 -12.86
C LEU A 401 -23.03 -29.31 -12.40
N LYS A 402 -23.79 -30.39 -12.63
CA LYS A 402 -23.43 -31.76 -12.18
C LYS A 402 -23.10 -32.65 -13.37
N LYS A 403 -21.93 -33.28 -13.35
CA LYS A 403 -21.45 -34.21 -14.39
C LYS A 403 -22.12 -35.61 -14.34
N ASN A 404 -23.03 -35.87 -13.39
CA ASN A 404 -23.77 -37.14 -13.26
C ASN A 404 -25.00 -36.97 -12.36
N LYS A 405 -26.13 -37.61 -12.71
CA LYS A 405 -27.41 -37.53 -11.95
C LYS A 405 -27.35 -38.08 -10.53
N PHE A 406 -26.35 -38.89 -10.18
CA PHE A 406 -26.29 -39.64 -8.92
C PHE A 406 -25.43 -39.01 -7.81
N SER A 407 -24.81 -37.84 -8.03
CA SER A 407 -24.03 -37.18 -6.98
C SER A 407 -24.88 -36.17 -6.19
N ASN A 408 -24.98 -36.40 -4.88
CA ASN A 408 -25.59 -35.46 -3.93
C ASN A 408 -24.64 -34.32 -3.54
N VAL A 409 -23.37 -34.36 -3.93
CA VAL A 409 -22.38 -33.31 -3.66
C VAL A 409 -22.55 -32.19 -4.68
N LEU A 410 -22.55 -30.92 -4.23
CA LEU A 410 -22.44 -29.78 -5.14
C LEU A 410 -21.09 -29.89 -5.86
N GLY A 411 -21.10 -30.22 -7.15
CA GLY A 411 -19.88 -30.20 -7.97
C GLY A 411 -19.28 -28.79 -8.03
N ASN A 412 -18.01 -28.67 -8.42
CA ASN A 412 -17.31 -27.38 -8.46
C ASN A 412 -17.78 -26.49 -9.62
N HIS A 413 -18.45 -27.05 -10.61
CA HIS A 413 -18.83 -26.33 -11.82
C HIS A 413 -20.15 -25.57 -11.65
N ARG A 414 -20.27 -24.40 -12.26
CA ARG A 414 -21.47 -23.57 -12.29
C ARG A 414 -21.80 -23.19 -13.73
N VAL A 415 -23.09 -23.21 -14.08
CA VAL A 415 -23.60 -22.52 -15.27
C VAL A 415 -23.92 -21.08 -14.89
N VAL A 416 -23.56 -20.14 -15.77
CA VAL A 416 -23.92 -18.73 -15.65
C VAL A 416 -25.08 -18.45 -16.59
N ILE A 417 -26.14 -17.83 -16.08
CA ILE A 417 -27.29 -17.37 -16.87
C ILE A 417 -27.57 -15.89 -16.62
N ASP A 418 -28.12 -15.17 -17.59
CA ASP A 418 -28.63 -13.81 -17.35
C ASP A 418 -30.04 -13.85 -16.72
N LEU A 419 -30.61 -12.66 -16.45
CA LEU A 419 -31.99 -12.55 -15.94
C LEU A 419 -33.05 -13.01 -16.96
N LEU A 420 -32.72 -13.08 -18.25
CA LEU A 420 -33.59 -13.61 -19.31
C LEU A 420 -33.41 -15.13 -19.51
N CYS A 421 -32.59 -15.78 -18.67
CA CYS A 421 -32.26 -17.19 -18.71
C CYS A 421 -31.49 -17.66 -19.95
N GLN A 422 -30.77 -16.76 -20.62
CA GLN A 422 -29.78 -17.06 -21.64
C GLN A 422 -28.49 -17.55 -20.97
N ILE A 423 -27.81 -18.54 -21.57
CA ILE A 423 -26.57 -19.10 -21.04
C ILE A 423 -25.44 -18.13 -21.34
N GLY A 424 -24.85 -17.53 -20.31
CA GLY A 424 -23.65 -16.71 -20.42
C GLY A 424 -22.38 -17.55 -20.57
N GLY A 425 -22.32 -18.70 -19.89
CA GLY A 425 -21.17 -19.60 -19.97
C GLY A 425 -21.15 -20.65 -18.86
N VAL A 426 -20.01 -21.30 -18.69
CA VAL A 426 -19.76 -22.28 -17.62
C VAL A 426 -18.43 -21.95 -16.97
N LEU A 427 -18.35 -22.07 -15.65
CA LEU A 427 -17.14 -21.79 -14.88
C LEU A 427 -16.91 -22.85 -13.79
N THR A 428 -15.68 -22.96 -13.31
CA THR A 428 -15.33 -23.75 -12.12
C THR A 428 -15.21 -22.82 -10.93
N VAL A 429 -15.96 -23.11 -9.87
CA VAL A 429 -15.79 -22.54 -8.54
C VAL A 429 -15.03 -23.57 -7.73
N ASP A 430 -13.73 -23.36 -7.52
CA ASP A 430 -12.99 -24.21 -6.61
C ASP A 430 -13.46 -23.94 -5.15
N PRO A 431 -13.99 -24.95 -4.44
CA PRO A 431 -14.54 -24.80 -3.09
C PRO A 431 -13.48 -24.52 -2.02
N ARG A 432 -12.19 -24.70 -2.33
CA ARG A 432 -11.06 -24.34 -1.45
C ARG A 432 -10.58 -22.92 -1.72
N THR A 433 -10.78 -22.45 -2.95
CA THR A 433 -10.52 -21.08 -3.33
C THR A 433 -11.78 -20.20 -3.17
N ASN A 434 -11.98 -19.68 -1.96
CA ASN A 434 -12.38 -18.27 -1.89
C ASN A 434 -11.19 -17.34 -2.28
N GLU A 435 -10.07 -17.94 -2.73
CA GLU A 435 -8.99 -17.38 -3.54
C GLU A 435 -9.57 -16.77 -4.82
N TYR A 436 -10.07 -15.56 -4.66
CA TYR A 436 -9.69 -14.50 -5.57
C TYR A 436 -8.17 -14.29 -5.44
N VAL A 437 -7.34 -15.14 -6.07
CA VAL A 437 -6.19 -14.55 -6.76
C VAL A 437 -6.79 -13.90 -7.99
N LYS A 438 -7.53 -12.80 -7.77
CA LYS A 438 -7.75 -11.82 -8.83
C LYS A 438 -6.31 -11.43 -9.14
N GLU A 439 -5.84 -11.67 -10.35
CA GLU A 439 -5.02 -10.63 -10.98
C GLU A 439 -5.88 -9.38 -10.84
N LEU A 440 -5.61 -8.58 -9.80
CA LEU A 440 -6.36 -7.38 -9.49
C LEU A 440 -5.98 -6.39 -10.58
N LYS A 441 -6.61 -6.53 -11.75
CA LYS A 441 -6.58 -5.55 -12.84
C LYS A 441 -7.27 -4.25 -12.44
N GLU A 442 -7.86 -4.23 -11.25
CA GLU A 442 -8.63 -3.13 -10.70
C GLU A 442 -7.88 -2.55 -9.50
N ASN A 443 -7.74 -1.22 -9.50
CA ASN A 443 -7.19 -0.49 -8.37
C ASN A 443 -8.16 -0.58 -7.18
N GLY A 444 -7.63 -0.69 -5.97
CA GLY A 444 -8.44 -0.80 -4.76
C GLY A 444 -7.63 -1.04 -3.51
N TYR A 445 -8.30 -1.57 -2.48
CA TYR A 445 -7.70 -1.85 -1.17
C TYR A 445 -7.91 -3.31 -0.79
N ASP A 446 -6.82 -4.02 -0.56
CA ASP A 446 -6.79 -5.37 -0.01
C ASP A 446 -6.73 -5.34 1.52
N CYS A 447 -7.82 -5.77 2.15
CA CYS A 447 -7.96 -5.91 3.59
C CYS A 447 -7.81 -7.37 4.05
N GLY A 448 -7.21 -8.24 3.23
CA GLY A 448 -6.89 -9.64 3.52
C GLY A 448 -8.06 -10.58 3.31
N ASP A 449 -9.22 -10.29 3.91
CA ASP A 449 -10.45 -11.07 3.73
C ASP A 449 -11.51 -10.36 2.87
N ALA A 450 -11.22 -9.15 2.40
CA ALA A 450 -12.06 -8.40 1.48
C ALA A 450 -11.18 -7.50 0.62
N PHE A 451 -11.54 -7.38 -0.65
CA PHE A 451 -10.99 -6.38 -1.56
C PHE A 451 -12.05 -5.32 -1.85
N PHE A 452 -11.68 -4.04 -1.72
CA PHE A 452 -12.54 -2.90 -2.02
C PHE A 452 -11.98 -2.15 -3.23
N ASP A 453 -12.54 -2.41 -4.40
CA ASP A 453 -12.17 -1.66 -5.61
C ASP A 453 -12.53 -0.17 -5.49
N ASP A 454 -11.89 0.66 -6.30
CA ASP A 454 -12.10 2.12 -6.29
C ASP A 454 -13.54 2.53 -6.52
N LYS A 455 -14.30 1.75 -7.27
CA LYS A 455 -15.71 2.05 -7.53
C LYS A 455 -16.52 1.89 -6.25
N ILE A 456 -16.35 0.78 -5.52
CA ILE A 456 -16.97 0.53 -4.21
C ILE A 456 -16.60 1.65 -3.23
N VAL A 457 -15.32 2.03 -3.18
CA VAL A 457 -14.82 3.10 -2.30
C VAL A 457 -15.50 4.43 -2.62
N ASN A 458 -15.57 4.79 -3.90
CA ASN A 458 -16.20 6.04 -4.36
C ASN A 458 -17.71 6.07 -4.11
N ASP A 459 -18.42 4.95 -4.32
CA ASP A 459 -19.86 4.87 -4.05
C ASP A 459 -20.17 5.03 -2.56
N ILE A 460 -19.34 4.43 -1.70
CA ILE A 460 -19.50 4.57 -0.24
C ILE A 460 -19.11 5.97 0.22
N LEU A 461 -18.04 6.55 -0.33
CA LEU A 461 -17.66 7.93 -0.07
C LEU A 461 -18.76 8.91 -0.46
N ARG A 462 -19.40 8.74 -1.63
CA ARG A 462 -20.55 9.56 -2.06
C ARG A 462 -21.68 9.48 -1.05
N THR A 463 -21.95 8.30 -0.50
CA THR A 463 -22.94 8.09 0.56
C THR A 463 -22.55 8.79 1.86
N ALA A 464 -21.29 8.65 2.29
CA ALA A 464 -20.75 9.28 3.49
C ALA A 464 -20.74 10.82 3.41
N LEU A 465 -20.54 11.38 2.21
CA LEU A 465 -20.51 12.82 1.94
C LEU A 465 -21.89 13.45 1.69
N SER A 466 -22.94 12.65 1.53
CA SER A 466 -24.33 13.14 1.48
C SER A 466 -24.69 13.89 2.77
N GLU A 467 -25.73 14.74 2.76
CA GLU A 467 -26.14 15.48 3.96
C GLU A 467 -26.45 14.55 5.14
N GLU A 468 -27.13 13.43 4.86
CA GLU A 468 -27.46 12.42 5.85
C GLU A 468 -26.22 11.64 6.29
N GLY A 469 -25.31 11.36 5.36
CA GLY A 469 -24.00 10.76 5.65
C GLY A 469 -23.15 11.62 6.57
N ARG A 470 -23.04 12.93 6.31
CA ARG A 470 -22.23 13.84 7.13
C ARG A 470 -22.71 13.88 8.58
N LYS A 471 -24.03 13.86 8.81
CA LYS A 471 -24.63 13.79 10.16
C LYS A 471 -24.32 12.49 10.90
N LYS A 472 -24.07 11.41 10.15
CA LYS A 472 -23.82 10.05 10.65
C LYS A 472 -22.34 9.68 10.72
N SER A 473 -21.48 10.43 10.03
CA SER A 473 -20.03 10.24 10.03
C SER A 473 -19.47 10.50 11.43
N LEU A 474 -18.50 9.68 11.84
CA LEU A 474 -17.86 9.83 13.14
C LEU A 474 -16.41 10.29 12.95
N PRO A 475 -15.91 11.19 13.81
CA PRO A 475 -14.48 11.47 13.90
C PRO A 475 -13.71 10.17 14.14
N TYR A 476 -12.61 9.99 13.43
CA TYR A 476 -11.70 8.87 13.69
C TYR A 476 -11.21 8.95 15.14
N SER A 477 -11.31 7.83 15.85
CA SER A 477 -10.86 7.70 17.24
C SER A 477 -9.99 6.45 17.38
N GLY A 478 -8.71 6.62 17.08
CA GLY A 478 -7.73 5.56 17.19
C GLY A 478 -6.29 6.07 17.06
N PRO A 479 -5.31 5.17 17.24
CA PRO A 479 -3.89 5.54 17.22
C PRO A 479 -3.25 5.57 15.83
N LEU A 480 -3.96 5.22 14.74
CA LEU A 480 -3.38 5.23 13.37
C LEU A 480 -3.11 6.64 12.85
N TYR A 481 -3.94 7.61 13.24
CA TYR A 481 -3.87 8.98 12.77
C TYR A 481 -3.88 9.94 13.95
N ASN A 482 -3.20 11.07 13.79
CA ASN A 482 -3.21 12.13 14.80
C ASN A 482 -4.62 12.75 14.85
N ARG A 483 -5.15 12.92 16.07
CA ARG A 483 -6.46 13.56 16.30
C ARG A 483 -6.53 14.98 15.72
N ALA A 484 -5.40 15.67 15.63
CA ALA A 484 -5.32 17.01 15.03
C ALA A 484 -5.69 17.05 13.54
N MET A 485 -5.68 15.91 12.84
CA MET A 485 -6.01 15.83 11.42
C MET A 485 -7.53 15.90 11.14
N ASN A 486 -8.39 15.84 12.16
CA ASN A 486 -9.85 15.89 12.05
C ASN A 486 -10.46 14.88 11.05
N TYR A 487 -9.78 13.76 10.81
CA TYR A 487 -10.28 12.72 9.91
C TYR A 487 -11.60 12.15 10.40
N LYS A 488 -12.44 11.79 9.43
CA LYS A 488 -13.73 11.13 9.63
C LYS A 488 -13.63 9.71 9.13
N THR A 489 -14.54 8.90 9.63
CA THR A 489 -14.67 7.50 9.25
C THR A 489 -16.04 7.24 8.63
N TRP A 490 -16.21 6.08 8.00
CA TRP A 490 -17.51 5.50 7.67
C TRP A 490 -17.39 3.97 7.59
N PRO A 491 -18.36 3.18 8.08
CA PRO A 491 -18.27 1.72 8.06
C PRO A 491 -18.43 1.17 6.63
N LEU A 492 -17.63 0.16 6.29
CA LEU A 492 -17.70 -0.59 5.03
C LEU A 492 -18.22 -2.01 5.29
N PHE A 493 -19.13 -2.48 4.45
CA PHE A 493 -19.71 -3.83 4.53
C PHE A 493 -19.48 -4.58 3.21
N PRO A 494 -18.82 -5.76 3.22
CA PRO A 494 -18.45 -6.48 1.99
C PRO A 494 -19.62 -6.87 1.07
N THR A 495 -20.84 -6.99 1.60
CA THR A 495 -22.01 -7.53 0.87
C THR A 495 -22.91 -6.49 0.23
N GLY A 496 -22.49 -5.22 0.12
CA GLY A 496 -23.31 -4.15 -0.48
C GLY A 496 -24.62 -3.88 0.27
N SER A 497 -24.77 -4.43 1.49
CA SER A 497 -25.93 -4.20 2.34
C SER A 497 -25.87 -2.78 2.89
N LEU A 498 -26.55 -1.87 2.19
CA LEU A 498 -26.87 -0.52 2.65
C LEU A 498 -27.78 -0.62 3.89
N SER A 499 -27.18 -0.73 5.07
CA SER A 499 -27.90 -0.75 6.35
C SER A 499 -27.74 0.59 7.05
N GLY A 500 -28.84 1.14 7.56
CA GLY A 500 -28.85 2.43 8.26
C GLY A 500 -27.85 2.46 9.41
N SER A 501 -26.99 3.49 9.43
CA SER A 501 -25.92 3.59 10.43
C SER A 501 -26.48 3.83 11.83
N THR A 502 -26.45 2.81 12.69
CA THR A 502 -26.60 2.96 14.14
C THR A 502 -25.22 2.96 14.80
N LYS A 503 -25.08 3.63 15.95
CA LYS A 503 -23.84 3.67 16.75
C LYS A 503 -23.29 2.26 17.07
N LEU A 504 -24.16 1.26 17.16
CA LEU A 504 -23.79 -0.14 17.39
C LEU A 504 -23.09 -0.76 16.16
N LEU A 505 -23.53 -0.43 14.94
CA LEU A 505 -22.89 -0.92 13.71
C LEU A 505 -21.46 -0.39 13.58
N TRP A 506 -21.23 0.86 13.96
CA TRP A 506 -19.90 1.47 14.00
C TRP A 506 -18.92 0.72 14.90
N GLN A 507 -19.36 0.37 16.11
CA GLN A 507 -18.54 -0.37 17.06
C GLN A 507 -18.25 -1.79 16.59
N ARG A 508 -19.11 -2.36 15.74
CA ARG A 508 -18.97 -3.71 15.18
C ARG A 508 -18.36 -3.75 13.78
N ALA A 509 -18.20 -2.60 13.14
CA ALA A 509 -17.65 -2.53 11.79
C ALA A 509 -16.23 -3.09 11.79
N ILE A 510 -16.03 -4.05 10.89
CA ILE A 510 -14.74 -4.69 10.67
C ILE A 510 -13.88 -3.81 9.78
N TYR A 511 -14.49 -3.16 8.79
CA TYR A 511 -13.80 -2.26 7.87
C TYR A 511 -14.38 -0.85 7.98
N GLN A 512 -13.54 0.16 7.82
CA GLN A 512 -13.94 1.55 7.77
C GLN A 512 -13.14 2.28 6.70
N ILE A 513 -13.79 3.17 5.95
CA ILE A 513 -13.10 4.15 5.12
C ILE A 513 -12.74 5.35 6.01
N VAL A 514 -11.54 5.89 5.82
CA VAL A 514 -11.05 7.09 6.49
C VAL A 514 -10.89 8.18 5.44
N PHE A 515 -11.45 9.36 5.69
CA PHE A 515 -11.42 10.48 4.76
C PHE A 515 -11.29 11.81 5.51
N ASP A 516 -10.73 12.82 4.85
CA ASP A 516 -10.60 14.17 5.41
C ASP A 516 -11.88 15.00 5.25
N GLU A 517 -11.85 16.25 5.74
CA GLU A 517 -13.02 17.15 5.70
C GLU A 517 -13.47 17.48 4.26
N ASN A 518 -12.56 17.39 3.29
CA ASN A 518 -12.84 17.64 1.88
C ASN A 518 -13.38 16.38 1.17
N GLY A 519 -13.46 15.25 1.88
CA GLY A 519 -13.88 13.98 1.31
C GLY A 519 -12.79 13.27 0.51
N ARG A 520 -11.52 13.66 0.65
CA ARG A 520 -10.43 12.87 0.07
C ARG A 520 -10.24 11.62 0.92
N VAL A 521 -10.21 10.46 0.27
CA VAL A 521 -9.92 9.18 0.93
C VAL A 521 -8.48 9.20 1.41
N ILE A 522 -8.29 8.97 2.70
CA ILE A 522 -6.97 8.81 3.30
C ILE A 522 -6.56 7.34 3.19
N ASP A 523 -7.42 6.42 3.63
CA ASP A 523 -7.13 4.99 3.68
C ASP A 523 -8.42 4.17 3.91
N ILE A 524 -8.34 2.86 3.69
CA ILE A 524 -9.28 1.90 4.29
C ILE A 524 -8.58 1.21 5.46
N ILE A 525 -9.30 1.04 6.56
CA ILE A 525 -8.79 0.38 7.75
C ILE A 525 -9.61 -0.85 8.12
N VAL A 526 -8.96 -1.90 8.58
CA VAL A 526 -9.56 -3.15 9.05
C VAL A 526 -9.28 -3.38 10.52
N ARG A 527 -10.27 -3.90 11.24
CA ARG A 527 -10.18 -4.22 12.67
C ARG A 527 -9.37 -5.49 12.88
N MET A 528 -8.38 -5.40 13.75
CA MET A 528 -7.52 -6.50 14.17
C MET A 528 -8.13 -7.30 15.34
N THR A 529 -7.54 -8.47 15.62
CA THR A 529 -7.92 -9.31 16.76
C THR A 529 -7.77 -8.61 18.13
N ASN A 530 -6.86 -7.66 18.25
CA ASN A 530 -6.68 -6.83 19.46
C ASN A 530 -7.64 -5.62 19.53
N THR A 531 -8.65 -5.55 18.65
CA THR A 531 -9.63 -4.45 18.53
C THR A 531 -9.10 -3.10 18.05
N GLN A 532 -7.79 -2.99 17.79
CA GLN A 532 -7.22 -1.86 17.06
C GLN A 532 -7.52 -1.99 15.57
N PHE A 533 -7.17 -0.95 14.81
CA PHE A 533 -7.29 -0.95 13.36
C PHE A 533 -5.91 -1.01 12.73
N ALA A 534 -5.83 -1.54 11.51
CA ALA A 534 -4.67 -1.45 10.64
C ALA A 534 -5.10 -1.01 9.24
N LYS A 535 -4.18 -0.37 8.52
CA LYS A 535 -4.42 0.06 7.14
C LYS A 535 -4.50 -1.15 6.23
N CYS A 536 -5.45 -1.13 5.32
CA CYS A 536 -5.52 -2.08 4.23
C CYS A 536 -4.51 -1.72 3.16
N TRP A 537 -4.02 -2.73 2.46
CA TRP A 537 -3.01 -2.57 1.44
C TRP A 537 -3.62 -1.93 0.19
N ARG A 538 -3.05 -0.82 -0.29
CA ARG A 538 -3.48 -0.20 -1.55
C ARG A 538 -2.89 -0.98 -2.73
N VAL A 539 -3.76 -1.60 -3.53
CA VAL A 539 -3.37 -2.27 -4.78
C VAL A 539 -3.60 -1.30 -5.91
N ASP A 540 -2.51 -0.75 -6.45
CA ASP A 540 -2.53 0.07 -7.66
C ASP A 540 -1.84 -0.71 -8.78
N THR A 541 -2.47 -0.79 -9.94
CA THR A 541 -1.96 -1.51 -11.13
C THR A 541 -0.60 -1.00 -11.62
N GLN A 542 -0.18 0.19 -11.19
CA GLN A 542 1.09 0.81 -11.58
C GLN A 542 2.27 0.52 -10.62
N ARG A 543 2.03 -0.05 -9.43
CA ARG A 543 3.12 -0.35 -8.48
C ARG A 543 3.56 -1.80 -8.62
N SER A 544 4.81 -2.00 -9.04
CA SER A 544 5.45 -3.32 -8.98
C SER A 544 5.58 -3.79 -7.53
N GLU A 545 5.47 -5.09 -7.30
CA GLU A 545 5.69 -5.68 -5.96
C GLU A 545 7.05 -5.30 -5.37
N ALA A 546 8.06 -5.05 -6.21
CA ALA A 546 9.38 -4.60 -5.78
C ALA A 546 9.35 -3.23 -5.05
N SER A 547 8.48 -2.30 -5.48
CA SER A 547 8.32 -0.99 -4.81
C SER A 547 7.73 -1.11 -3.40
N ILE A 548 7.05 -2.22 -3.11
CA ILE A 548 6.41 -2.51 -1.83
C ILE A 548 7.44 -2.85 -0.76
N TYR A 549 8.47 -3.60 -1.14
CA TYR A 549 9.53 -4.04 -0.22
C TYR A 549 10.73 -3.09 -0.21
N SER A 550 10.85 -2.22 -1.21
CA SER A 550 11.98 -1.30 -1.39
C SER A 550 11.63 0.14 -1.03
N VAL A 551 11.25 0.38 0.23
CA VAL A 551 11.34 1.75 0.77
C VAL A 551 12.79 1.97 1.17
N GLU A 552 13.54 2.72 0.35
CA GLU A 552 14.94 3.03 0.60
C GLU A 552 15.10 3.68 1.98
N GLY A 553 15.91 3.06 2.85
CA GLY A 553 16.10 3.48 4.23
C GLY A 553 14.96 3.12 5.20
N SER A 554 14.03 2.23 4.82
CA SER A 554 13.14 1.60 5.80
C SER A 554 13.94 0.85 6.86
N ASN A 555 13.40 0.83 8.08
CA ASN A 555 14.03 0.25 9.25
C ASN A 555 13.03 -0.55 10.10
N GLY A 556 11.92 -0.97 9.50
CA GLY A 556 10.88 -1.73 10.16
C GLY A 556 9.57 -1.80 9.37
N TYR A 557 8.52 -2.25 10.06
CA TYR A 557 7.18 -2.48 9.53
C TYR A 557 6.12 -1.73 10.35
N GLU A 558 5.21 -1.03 9.68
CA GLU A 558 4.01 -0.44 10.26
C GLU A 558 2.87 -1.46 10.20
N CYS A 559 2.52 -2.02 11.36
CA CYS A 559 1.45 -2.99 11.55
C CYS A 559 0.31 -2.35 12.36
N GLY A 560 -0.56 -1.63 11.67
CA GLY A 560 -1.54 -0.79 12.35
C GLY A 560 -0.88 0.41 13.01
N SER A 561 -1.14 0.66 14.31
CA SER A 561 -0.50 1.79 15.01
C SER A 561 0.89 1.49 15.53
N GLU A 562 1.31 0.23 15.43
CA GLU A 562 2.59 -0.22 15.95
C GLU A 562 3.64 -0.22 14.84
N PHE A 563 4.85 0.21 15.21
CA PHE A 563 6.02 0.11 14.36
C PHE A 563 6.94 -0.96 14.92
N ILE A 564 7.26 -1.98 14.11
CA ILE A 564 8.10 -3.10 14.48
C ILE A 564 9.46 -2.92 13.80
N PRO A 565 10.53 -2.61 14.56
CA PRO A 565 11.84 -2.33 13.96
C PRO A 565 12.47 -3.60 13.39
N ASP A 566 13.33 -3.43 12.38
CA ASP A 566 14.00 -4.54 11.69
C ASP A 566 14.80 -5.43 12.66
N SER A 567 15.42 -4.85 13.69
CA SER A 567 16.12 -5.61 14.74
C SER A 567 15.21 -6.60 15.48
N THR A 568 13.95 -6.25 15.73
CA THR A 568 12.97 -7.17 16.34
C THR A 568 12.54 -8.25 15.34
N ILE A 569 12.45 -7.92 14.05
CA ILE A 569 12.12 -8.87 12.99
C ILE A 569 13.24 -9.89 12.82
N GLU A 570 14.51 -9.45 12.79
CA GLU A 570 15.69 -10.29 12.71
C GLU A 570 15.79 -11.25 13.91
N GLU A 571 15.56 -10.76 15.13
CA GLU A 571 15.57 -11.58 16.33
C GLU A 571 14.44 -12.63 16.31
N CYS A 572 13.22 -12.22 15.96
CA CYS A 572 12.09 -13.15 15.79
C CYS A 572 12.35 -14.18 14.70
N THR A 573 12.98 -13.78 13.58
CA THR A 573 13.31 -14.67 12.46
C THR A 573 14.33 -15.70 12.90
N SER A 574 15.40 -15.27 13.58
CA SER A 574 16.43 -16.17 14.11
C SER A 574 15.82 -17.22 15.04
N LEU A 575 14.93 -16.81 15.95
CA LEU A 575 14.24 -17.74 16.85
C LEU A 575 13.26 -18.66 16.11
N ALA A 576 12.58 -18.18 15.07
CA ALA A 576 11.71 -19.03 14.27
C ALA A 576 12.51 -20.10 13.50
N VAL A 577 13.66 -19.73 12.95
CA VAL A 577 14.62 -20.64 12.30
C VAL A 577 15.18 -21.67 13.28
N GLU A 578 15.58 -21.24 14.48
CA GLU A 578 16.03 -22.17 15.51
C GLU A 578 14.96 -23.19 15.92
N ASN A 579 13.68 -22.87 15.77
CA ASN A 579 12.57 -23.74 16.16
C ASN A 579 11.93 -24.48 14.98
N LEU A 580 12.42 -24.29 13.75
CA LEU A 580 11.98 -25.08 12.61
C LEU A 580 12.22 -26.58 12.89
N ASP A 581 11.19 -27.38 12.61
CA ASP A 581 11.20 -28.85 12.66
C ASP A 581 11.46 -29.50 14.03
N LYS A 582 11.56 -28.72 15.12
CA LYS A 582 11.69 -29.21 16.50
C LYS A 582 10.38 -29.75 17.10
N GLY A 583 9.30 -29.80 16.33
CA GLY A 583 7.97 -30.26 16.77
C GLY A 583 7.28 -29.33 17.78
N TYR A 584 7.78 -28.10 17.96
CA TYR A 584 7.11 -27.09 18.77
C TYR A 584 5.87 -26.52 18.05
N TYR A 585 5.01 -25.84 18.81
CA TYR A 585 3.77 -25.25 18.27
C TYR A 585 4.04 -24.16 17.21
N TYR A 586 5.15 -23.44 17.33
CA TYR A 586 5.64 -22.49 16.33
C TYR A 586 7.06 -22.90 15.88
N PRO A 587 7.47 -22.57 14.64
CA PRO A 587 6.68 -21.84 13.63
C PRO A 587 5.52 -22.69 13.09
N LEU A 588 4.34 -22.07 12.93
CA LEU A 588 3.08 -22.74 12.57
C LEU A 588 2.85 -22.59 11.06
N GLU A 589 2.36 -23.61 10.39
CA GLU A 589 1.95 -23.50 8.98
C GLU A 589 0.97 -22.33 8.77
N TYR A 590 1.25 -21.49 7.77
CA TYR A 590 0.40 -20.36 7.42
C TYR A 590 -0.96 -20.88 6.91
N LYS A 591 -2.04 -20.31 7.44
CA LYS A 591 -3.42 -20.61 7.02
C LYS A 591 -4.20 -19.32 6.88
N GLY A 592 -4.23 -18.78 5.67
CA GLY A 592 -4.92 -17.52 5.35
C GLY A 592 -4.93 -17.28 3.84
N ASN A 593 -5.39 -16.11 3.42
CA ASN A 593 -5.61 -15.82 1.99
C ASN A 593 -4.47 -15.04 1.32
N LEU A 594 -3.40 -14.69 2.04
CA LEU A 594 -2.31 -13.85 1.48
C LEU A 594 -1.30 -14.64 0.65
N TYR A 595 -1.14 -15.93 0.94
CA TYR A 595 -0.21 -16.84 0.27
C TYR A 595 -0.90 -18.18 0.09
N SER A 596 -0.56 -18.89 -0.99
CA SER A 596 -1.10 -20.22 -1.22
C SER A 596 -0.51 -21.23 -0.23
N GLU A 597 -1.33 -22.18 0.23
CA GLU A 597 -0.93 -23.18 1.22
C GLU A 597 0.17 -24.12 0.67
N ASP A 598 0.27 -24.26 -0.65
CA ASP A 598 1.28 -25.11 -1.32
C ASP A 598 2.71 -24.56 -1.22
N GLN A 599 2.87 -23.26 -0.94
CA GLN A 599 4.17 -22.62 -0.74
C GLN A 599 4.83 -23.04 0.58
N GLY A 600 4.08 -23.69 1.48
CA GLY A 600 4.61 -24.25 2.72
C GLY A 600 5.15 -23.19 3.70
N TYR A 601 4.67 -21.95 3.59
CA TYR A 601 5.07 -20.88 4.50
C TYR A 601 4.64 -21.17 5.93
N LYS A 602 5.47 -20.70 6.87
CA LYS A 602 5.22 -20.78 8.31
C LYS A 602 5.21 -19.38 8.92
N ILE A 603 4.48 -19.23 10.02
CA ILE A 603 4.36 -17.97 10.75
C ILE A 603 4.90 -18.10 12.17
N TRP A 604 5.47 -17.00 12.67
CA TRP A 604 5.97 -16.90 14.04
C TRP A 604 5.45 -15.62 14.70
N PRO A 605 4.88 -15.67 15.93
CA PRO A 605 4.23 -14.54 16.56
C PRO A 605 5.24 -13.48 17.05
N ILE A 606 4.85 -12.21 16.92
CA ILE A 606 5.59 -11.07 17.47
C ILE A 606 4.82 -10.55 18.70
N TYR A 607 5.40 -10.71 19.89
CA TYR A 607 4.79 -10.29 21.16
C TYR A 607 5.22 -8.86 21.54
N TYR A 608 4.59 -7.89 20.89
CA TYR A 608 4.98 -6.48 21.00
C TYR A 608 4.77 -5.87 22.41
N ALA A 609 3.70 -6.25 23.13
CA ALA A 609 3.35 -5.61 24.42
C ALA A 609 4.43 -5.72 25.51
N THR A 610 5.39 -6.62 25.35
CA THR A 610 6.49 -6.82 26.29
C THR A 610 7.86 -6.68 25.65
N LEU A 611 7.98 -6.71 24.31
CA LEU A 611 9.23 -6.99 23.57
C LEU A 611 10.04 -8.20 24.09
N VAL A 612 9.54 -8.92 25.09
CA VAL A 612 10.09 -10.18 25.57
C VAL A 612 9.73 -11.21 24.54
N ILE A 613 10.70 -11.56 23.72
CA ILE A 613 10.52 -12.60 22.74
C ILE A 613 10.48 -13.92 23.49
N HIS A 614 9.29 -14.52 23.53
CA HIS A 614 9.10 -15.79 24.19
C HIS A 614 9.83 -16.87 23.38
N ARG A 615 10.94 -17.40 23.92
CA ARG A 615 11.67 -18.52 23.32
C ARG A 615 10.78 -19.74 23.04
N TYR A 616 9.72 -19.94 23.83
CA TYR A 616 8.82 -21.09 23.71
C TYR A 616 7.36 -20.69 23.98
N PRO A 617 6.62 -20.19 22.97
CA PRO A 617 5.19 -20.00 23.08
C PRO A 617 4.46 -21.34 23.23
N LYS A 618 4.34 -21.83 24.47
CA LYS A 618 3.70 -23.12 24.81
C LYS A 618 2.18 -23.14 24.61
N THR A 619 1.57 -21.98 24.41
CA THR A 619 0.12 -21.87 24.18
C THR A 619 -0.12 -20.98 22.97
N PRO A 620 -1.15 -21.26 22.16
CA PRO A 620 -1.62 -20.36 21.10
C PRO A 620 -2.23 -19.11 21.74
N ARG A 621 -1.39 -18.25 22.31
CA ARG A 621 -1.80 -16.91 22.67
C ARG A 621 -2.12 -16.17 21.39
N SER A 622 -3.18 -15.37 21.44
CA SER A 622 -3.67 -14.52 20.36
C SER A 622 -2.66 -13.41 20.00
N GLY A 623 -1.52 -13.79 19.43
CA GLY A 623 -0.64 -12.85 18.74
C GLY A 623 -1.44 -12.13 17.67
N SER A 624 -1.30 -10.81 17.60
CA SER A 624 -1.91 -10.00 16.55
C SER A 624 -0.97 -9.75 15.37
N PHE A 625 0.33 -9.96 15.55
CA PHE A 625 1.37 -9.73 14.55
C PHE A 625 2.24 -10.99 14.42
N PHE A 626 2.68 -11.29 13.20
CA PHE A 626 3.47 -12.47 12.89
C PHE A 626 4.51 -12.12 11.82
N ILE A 627 5.71 -12.70 11.92
CA ILE A 627 6.58 -12.82 10.75
C ILE A 627 6.15 -14.04 9.93
N VAL A 628 6.34 -13.98 8.63
CA VAL A 628 6.15 -15.07 7.67
C VAL A 628 7.52 -15.50 7.20
N ILE A 629 7.84 -16.77 7.34
CA ILE A 629 9.08 -17.37 6.86
C ILE A 629 8.76 -18.50 5.88
N ASP A 630 9.64 -18.72 4.92
CA ASP A 630 9.54 -19.89 4.05
C ASP A 630 10.09 -21.17 4.70
N SER A 631 10.06 -22.26 3.95
CA SER A 631 10.59 -23.55 4.36
C SER A 631 12.12 -23.54 4.59
N ALA A 632 12.85 -22.60 3.99
CA ALA A 632 14.27 -22.38 4.23
C ALA A 632 14.54 -21.44 5.42
N GLY A 633 13.49 -20.92 6.06
CA GLY A 633 13.61 -19.99 7.18
C GLY A 633 13.87 -18.53 6.78
N GLN A 634 13.76 -18.20 5.50
CA GLN A 634 13.94 -16.82 5.04
C GLN A 634 12.69 -15.99 5.34
N LEU A 635 12.88 -14.77 5.84
CA LEU A 635 11.79 -13.82 6.03
C LEU A 635 11.15 -13.48 4.68
N ARG A 636 9.83 -13.66 4.59
CA ARG A 636 9.02 -13.29 3.44
C ARG A 636 8.21 -12.03 3.69
N ASP A 637 7.61 -11.89 4.86
CA ASP A 637 6.77 -10.73 5.19
C ASP A 637 6.51 -10.59 6.70
N VAL A 638 5.84 -9.51 7.08
CA VAL A 638 5.23 -9.30 8.40
C VAL A 638 3.74 -9.08 8.20
N ILE A 639 2.92 -9.85 8.92
CA ILE A 639 1.46 -9.84 8.76
C ILE A 639 0.74 -9.58 10.07
N ALA A 640 -0.44 -8.98 9.99
CA ALA A 640 -1.31 -8.72 11.13
C ALA A 640 -2.62 -9.50 11.03
N ARG A 641 -3.06 -10.10 12.14
CA ARG A 641 -4.26 -10.93 12.21
C ARG A 641 -5.53 -10.10 12.39
N THR A 642 -6.44 -10.18 11.43
CA THR A 642 -7.74 -9.47 11.43
C THR A 642 -8.75 -10.12 12.38
N SER A 643 -9.79 -9.38 12.76
CA SER A 643 -10.85 -9.91 13.65
C SER A 643 -11.60 -11.11 13.08
N LYS A 644 -11.52 -11.34 11.76
CA LYS A 644 -12.08 -12.55 11.10
C LYS A 644 -11.12 -13.74 11.08
N LYS A 645 -10.01 -13.68 11.83
CA LYS A 645 -8.94 -14.69 11.86
C LYS A 645 -8.17 -14.87 10.54
N ASN A 646 -8.30 -13.93 9.61
CA ASN A 646 -7.45 -13.84 8.42
C ASN A 646 -6.26 -12.89 8.71
N TYR A 647 -5.46 -12.58 7.69
CA TYR A 647 -4.26 -11.76 7.82
C TYR A 647 -4.23 -10.65 6.77
N ILE A 648 -3.58 -9.54 7.10
CA ILE A 648 -3.18 -8.48 6.18
C ILE A 648 -1.66 -8.31 6.22
N ARG A 649 -1.06 -7.82 5.15
CA ARG A 649 0.35 -7.45 5.11
C ARG A 649 0.59 -6.16 5.89
N CYS A 650 1.68 -6.09 6.63
CA CYS A 650 2.18 -4.84 7.21
C CYS A 650 3.00 -4.08 6.17
N MET A 651 3.06 -2.76 6.30
CA MET A 651 3.79 -1.94 5.32
C MET A 651 5.21 -1.70 5.80
N ARG A 652 6.20 -1.87 4.91
CA ARG A 652 7.57 -1.46 5.24
C ARG A 652 7.60 0.06 5.42
N ALA A 653 8.15 0.52 6.53
CA ALA A 653 8.13 1.94 6.88
C ALA A 653 9.49 2.38 7.42
N ARG A 654 9.80 3.66 7.22
CA ARG A 654 10.92 4.32 7.89
C ARG A 654 10.38 5.10 9.06
N LYS A 655 10.72 4.70 10.28
CA LYS A 655 10.52 5.53 11.46
C LYS A 655 11.88 6.08 11.85
N VAL A 656 12.05 7.39 11.71
CA VAL A 656 13.28 8.05 12.15
C VAL A 656 13.45 7.69 13.62
N SER A 657 14.51 6.92 13.92
CA SER A 657 14.88 6.65 15.31
C SER A 657 14.97 7.99 16.01
N PRO A 658 14.42 8.14 17.23
CA PRO A 658 14.67 9.34 18.01
C PRO A 658 16.17 9.60 17.97
N ALA A 659 16.58 10.78 17.51
CA ALA A 659 17.99 11.11 17.45
C ALA A 659 18.60 10.82 18.83
N PRO A 660 19.80 10.20 18.91
CA PRO A 660 20.45 9.99 20.19
C PRO A 660 20.45 11.32 20.96
N ASP A 661 20.08 11.27 22.25
CA ASP A 661 19.80 12.41 23.16
C ASP A 661 20.96 13.43 23.33
N THR A 662 22.02 13.32 22.52
CA THR A 662 23.22 14.16 22.57
C THR A 662 23.17 15.39 21.67
N ASP A 663 22.19 15.49 20.77
CA ASP A 663 22.11 16.64 19.84
C ASP A 663 21.30 17.78 20.47
N GLU A 664 21.82 19.00 20.54
CA GLU A 664 21.13 20.16 21.18
C GLU A 664 19.72 20.42 20.56
N LEU A 665 19.49 19.95 19.34
CA LEU A 665 18.18 19.94 18.67
C LEU A 665 17.14 18.99 19.31
N SER A 666 17.57 17.97 20.06
CA SER A 666 16.67 17.09 20.83
C SER A 666 16.03 17.81 22.03
N GLN A 667 16.55 18.98 22.45
CA GLN A 667 15.83 19.87 23.37
C GLN A 667 14.57 20.48 22.74
N ILE A 668 14.47 20.54 21.40
CA ILE A 668 13.25 21.00 20.71
C ILE A 668 12.17 19.90 20.71
N PHE A 669 12.57 18.63 20.81
CA PHE A 669 11.66 17.49 21.02
C PHE A 669 11.52 17.08 22.50
N ALA A 670 12.13 17.84 23.41
CA ALA A 670 11.85 17.71 24.83
C ALA A 670 10.35 17.86 25.04
N LYS A 671 9.80 17.00 25.92
CA LYS A 671 8.37 16.98 26.29
C LYS A 671 7.89 18.42 26.41
N PRO A 672 6.81 18.82 25.71
CA PRO A 672 6.40 20.22 25.64
C PRO A 672 6.30 20.75 27.06
N SER A 673 7.10 21.78 27.32
CA SER A 673 7.19 22.40 28.62
C SER A 673 5.80 22.85 29.07
N ARG A 674 5.38 22.44 30.26
CA ARG A 674 4.05 22.76 30.77
C ARG A 674 4.12 24.11 31.48
N LEU A 675 3.32 25.06 31.03
CA LEU A 675 3.17 26.36 31.69
C LEU A 675 2.07 26.26 32.76
N GLY A 676 2.30 26.89 33.90
CA GLY A 676 1.37 26.84 35.02
C GLY A 676 1.89 27.58 36.25
N TYR A 677 1.25 27.33 37.39
CA TYR A 677 1.57 27.97 38.67
C TYR A 677 1.96 26.92 39.71
N LEU A 678 3.10 27.13 40.36
CA LEU A 678 3.60 26.32 41.46
C LEU A 678 3.22 26.96 42.79
N CYS A 679 2.28 26.34 43.50
CA CYS A 679 1.91 26.70 44.85
C CYS A 679 2.59 25.71 45.80
N HIS A 680 3.72 26.10 46.40
CA HIS A 680 4.51 25.22 47.27
C HIS A 680 4.96 23.95 46.51
N ASP A 681 4.41 22.77 46.83
CA ASP A 681 4.71 21.49 46.17
C ASP A 681 3.70 21.12 45.06
N VAL A 682 2.78 22.03 44.70
CA VAL A 682 1.63 21.74 43.82
C VAL A 682 1.70 22.56 42.55
N PHE A 683 1.81 21.87 41.41
CA PHE A 683 1.81 22.51 40.10
C PHE A 683 0.42 22.45 39.46
N PHE A 684 -0.12 23.62 39.12
CA PHE A 684 -1.38 23.79 38.40
C PHE A 684 -1.11 24.18 36.96
N ASP A 685 -1.34 23.24 36.05
CA ASP A 685 -1.15 23.43 34.61
C ASP A 685 -2.20 24.38 34.01
N ASP A 686 -1.79 25.22 33.05
CA ASP A 686 -2.66 26.19 32.38
C ASP A 686 -3.92 25.55 31.79
N ILE A 687 -3.87 24.31 31.27
CA ILE A 687 -5.04 23.57 30.75
C ILE A 687 -6.07 23.32 31.86
N VAL A 688 -5.61 22.96 33.05
CA VAL A 688 -6.48 22.66 34.20
C VAL A 688 -7.09 23.96 34.74
N LEU A 689 -6.31 25.03 34.77
CA LEU A 689 -6.78 26.35 35.17
C LEU A 689 -7.83 26.91 34.21
N ASP A 690 -7.66 26.65 32.91
CA ASP A 690 -8.60 27.09 31.89
C ASP A 690 -9.95 26.35 32.00
N LEU A 691 -9.92 25.06 32.35
CA LEU A 691 -11.13 24.30 32.67
C LEU A 691 -11.82 24.87 33.92
N ALA A 692 -11.06 25.18 34.97
CA ALA A 692 -11.60 25.76 36.20
C ALA A 692 -12.21 27.15 35.98
N ARG A 693 -11.58 27.99 35.15
CA ARG A 693 -12.12 29.27 34.68
C ARG A 693 -13.51 29.10 34.06
N GLN A 694 -13.67 28.17 33.13
CA GLN A 694 -14.96 27.94 32.46
C GLN A 694 -16.06 27.52 33.44
N VAL A 695 -15.71 26.76 34.49
CA VAL A 695 -16.66 26.36 35.54
C VAL A 695 -17.05 27.57 36.39
N ALA A 696 -16.08 28.40 36.78
CA ALA A 696 -16.33 29.64 37.53
C ALA A 696 -17.28 30.58 36.78
N GLN A 697 -17.04 30.76 35.47
CA GLN A 697 -17.87 31.60 34.60
C GLN A 697 -19.31 31.07 34.51
N ARG A 698 -19.48 29.76 34.32
CA ARG A 698 -20.81 29.13 34.29
C ARG A 698 -21.54 29.25 35.63
N SER A 699 -20.83 29.10 36.75
CA SER A 699 -21.38 29.28 38.09
C SER A 699 -22.01 30.66 38.25
N GLN A 700 -21.26 31.71 37.88
CA GLN A 700 -21.74 33.10 37.95
C GLN A 700 -23.00 33.34 37.09
N LEU A 701 -23.03 32.79 35.87
CA LEU A 701 -24.17 32.95 34.96
C LEU A 701 -25.44 32.27 35.48
N THR A 702 -25.30 31.14 36.18
CA THR A 702 -26.46 30.36 36.64
C THR A 702 -27.20 30.97 37.83
N ARG A 703 -26.66 32.03 38.45
CA ARG A 703 -27.23 32.75 39.64
C ARG A 703 -27.72 31.84 40.78
N ARG A 704 -27.27 30.58 40.83
CA ARG A 704 -27.53 29.72 41.98
C ARG A 704 -26.76 30.30 43.17
N PRO A 705 -27.32 30.32 44.39
CA PRO A 705 -26.66 30.85 45.57
C PRO A 705 -25.51 29.93 45.99
N VAL A 706 -24.42 29.96 45.22
CA VAL A 706 -23.14 29.35 45.54
C VAL A 706 -22.22 30.51 45.90
N ASN A 707 -21.51 30.43 47.03
CA ASN A 707 -20.63 31.49 47.53
C ASN A 707 -19.45 31.85 46.59
N PHE A 708 -19.41 31.30 45.38
CA PHE A 708 -18.33 31.43 44.41
C PHE A 708 -18.85 31.58 42.97
N PRO A 709 -18.12 32.31 42.11
CA PRO A 709 -16.89 33.05 42.42
C PRO A 709 -17.10 34.20 43.42
N LYS A 710 -16.12 34.45 44.30
CA LYS A 710 -16.23 35.47 45.35
C LYS A 710 -15.43 36.71 44.94
N SER A 711 -16.06 37.88 44.95
CA SER A 711 -15.34 39.15 44.71
C SER A 711 -14.27 39.37 45.78
N TYR A 712 -13.13 39.89 45.38
CA TYR A 712 -11.99 40.14 46.23
C TYR A 712 -11.20 41.36 45.76
N ASP A 713 -11.06 42.34 46.65
CA ASP A 713 -10.44 43.63 46.36
C ASP A 713 -9.30 43.94 47.36
N GLY A 714 -8.63 42.90 47.88
CA GLY A 714 -7.61 43.01 48.92
C GLY A 714 -6.19 42.64 48.47
N PRO A 715 -5.17 42.82 49.35
CA PRO A 715 -3.81 42.36 49.11
C PRO A 715 -3.75 40.84 48.97
N PRO A 716 -3.02 40.27 48.01
CA PRO A 716 -1.83 40.84 47.36
C PRO A 716 -2.08 41.36 45.94
N PHE A 717 -3.32 41.46 45.48
CA PHE A 717 -3.61 41.73 44.05
C PHE A 717 -3.84 43.21 43.76
N ASP A 718 -4.28 43.99 44.74
CA ASP A 718 -4.59 45.43 44.64
C ASP A 718 -5.53 45.81 43.49
N ILE A 719 -6.19 44.81 42.88
CA ILE A 719 -7.18 44.93 41.81
C ILE A 719 -8.39 44.07 42.16
N ALA A 720 -9.57 44.56 41.78
CA ALA A 720 -10.80 43.81 41.95
C ALA A 720 -10.76 42.52 41.11
N CYS A 721 -10.93 41.39 41.77
CA CYS A 721 -10.82 40.08 41.15
C CYS A 721 -11.86 39.09 41.72
N PHE A 722 -11.95 37.92 41.10
CA PHE A 722 -12.75 36.81 41.57
C PHE A 722 -11.86 35.69 42.09
N LEU A 723 -12.19 35.18 43.27
CA LEU A 723 -11.58 33.97 43.82
C LEU A 723 -12.46 32.76 43.53
N TRP A 724 -11.87 31.72 42.98
CA TRP A 724 -12.51 30.43 42.72
C TRP A 724 -11.74 29.29 43.40
N PRO A 725 -12.37 28.46 44.24
CA PRO A 725 -11.66 27.41 44.97
C PRO A 725 -11.14 26.29 44.05
N LEU A 726 -9.87 25.94 44.21
CA LEU A 726 -9.20 24.80 43.56
C LEU A 726 -8.86 23.72 44.60
N LYS A 727 -8.94 22.46 44.21
CA LYS A 727 -8.36 21.35 44.99
C LYS A 727 -6.88 21.16 44.65
N LYS A 728 -6.11 20.46 45.50
CA LYS A 728 -4.70 20.09 45.24
C LYS A 728 -4.46 19.41 43.87
N ASN A 729 -5.44 18.72 43.29
CA ASN A 729 -5.33 18.09 41.96
C ASN A 729 -5.74 19.01 40.79
N GLY A 730 -6.07 20.27 41.06
CA GLY A 730 -6.51 21.25 40.07
C GLY A 730 -8.00 21.18 39.69
N GLU A 731 -8.76 20.21 40.21
CA GLU A 731 -10.20 20.19 39.98
C GLU A 731 -10.91 21.38 40.65
N SER A 732 -11.96 21.87 39.98
CA SER A 732 -12.88 22.85 40.57
C SER A 732 -13.65 22.25 41.74
N TYR A 733 -13.80 23.04 42.79
CA TYR A 733 -14.62 22.68 43.94
C TYR A 733 -16.11 22.60 43.55
N ALA A 734 -16.73 21.45 43.83
CA ALA A 734 -18.16 21.24 43.62
C ALA A 734 -18.95 21.27 44.95
N THR A 735 -18.45 20.61 45.99
CA THR A 735 -19.04 20.52 47.34
C THR A 735 -17.99 20.03 48.36
N GLY A 736 -18.05 20.48 49.63
CA GLY A 736 -17.23 19.96 50.74
C GLY A 736 -16.40 21.00 51.51
N ARG A 737 -15.27 20.57 52.11
CA ARG A 737 -14.33 21.48 52.76
C ARG A 737 -13.50 22.18 51.69
N MET A 738 -13.44 23.51 51.71
CA MET A 738 -12.59 24.27 50.80
C MET A 738 -11.12 23.95 51.08
N ASP A 739 -10.36 23.66 50.01
CA ASP A 739 -8.90 23.53 50.08
C ASP A 739 -8.25 24.91 50.30
N ILE A 740 -6.93 24.98 50.41
CA ILE A 740 -6.20 26.25 50.59
C ILE A 740 -5.99 27.01 49.26
N TYR A 741 -6.12 26.35 48.11
CA TYR A 741 -5.81 26.95 46.80
C TYR A 741 -7.01 27.72 46.21
N ARG A 742 -6.73 28.86 45.58
CA ARG A 742 -7.69 29.75 44.92
C ARG A 742 -7.17 30.09 43.52
N LEU A 743 -7.97 29.83 42.50
CA LEU A 743 -7.81 30.43 41.19
C LEU A 743 -8.25 31.90 41.29
N VAL A 744 -7.36 32.81 40.89
CA VAL A 744 -7.61 34.25 40.87
C VAL A 744 -7.94 34.65 39.44
N LEU A 745 -9.12 35.23 39.25
CA LEU A 745 -9.64 35.60 37.94
C LEU A 745 -9.88 37.11 37.86
N THR A 746 -9.66 37.72 36.70
CA THR A 746 -10.14 39.09 36.47
C THR A 746 -11.68 39.14 36.52
N LEU A 747 -12.26 40.34 36.55
CA LEU A 747 -13.71 40.52 36.41
C LEU A 747 -14.25 39.97 35.07
N ASN A 748 -13.39 39.83 34.06
CA ASN A 748 -13.68 39.21 32.75
C ASN A 748 -13.40 37.69 32.74
N PHE A 749 -13.18 37.09 33.90
CA PHE A 749 -12.82 35.69 34.08
C PHE A 749 -11.47 35.28 33.48
N GLU A 750 -10.55 36.18 33.16
CA GLU A 750 -9.20 35.79 32.70
C GLU A 750 -8.36 35.29 33.87
N VAL A 751 -7.51 34.27 33.66
CA VAL A 751 -6.65 33.72 34.72
C VAL A 751 -5.54 34.73 35.05
N LEU A 752 -5.63 35.36 36.23
CA LEU A 752 -4.58 36.24 36.76
C LEU A 752 -3.43 35.43 37.33
N THR A 753 -3.74 34.55 38.30
CA THR A 753 -2.77 33.68 38.97
C THR A 753 -3.49 32.57 39.75
N VAL A 754 -2.72 31.72 40.41
CA VAL A 754 -3.21 30.87 41.51
C VAL A 754 -2.68 31.46 42.81
N ALA A 755 -3.47 31.39 43.88
CA ALA A 755 -3.07 31.81 45.22
C ALA A 755 -3.35 30.69 46.22
N MET A 756 -2.63 30.68 47.33
CA MET A 756 -2.91 29.80 48.46
C MET A 756 -3.21 30.60 49.72
N VAL A 757 -4.15 30.11 50.52
CA VAL A 757 -4.46 30.68 51.83
C VAL A 757 -3.45 30.13 52.84
N SER A 758 -2.52 30.98 53.30
CA SER A 758 -1.56 30.66 54.37
C SER A 758 -1.80 31.63 55.53
N ASP A 759 -1.97 31.13 56.75
CA ASP A 759 -2.16 31.96 57.96
C ASP A 759 -3.29 33.00 57.86
N LYS A 760 -4.35 32.68 57.10
CA LYS A 760 -5.52 33.53 56.75
C LYS A 760 -5.23 34.64 55.74
N GLU A 761 -4.03 34.72 55.20
CA GLU A 761 -3.65 35.63 54.12
C GLU A 761 -3.59 34.88 52.79
N LEU A 762 -3.78 35.60 51.67
CA LEU A 762 -3.61 35.04 50.34
C LEU A 762 -2.18 35.28 49.87
N VAL A 763 -1.48 34.21 49.53
CA VAL A 763 -0.13 34.24 48.98
C VAL A 763 -0.21 33.84 47.51
N PRO A 764 0.25 34.66 46.56
CA PRO A 764 0.21 34.32 45.15
C PRO A 764 1.25 33.22 44.87
N CYS A 765 0.90 32.29 43.99
CA CYS A 765 1.76 31.20 43.58
C CYS A 765 2.69 31.64 42.46
N GLU A 766 3.83 30.97 42.34
CA GLU A 766 4.87 31.34 41.37
C GLU A 766 4.54 30.75 40.00
N ARG A 767 4.55 31.57 38.95
CA ARG A 767 4.39 31.06 37.58
C ARG A 767 5.67 30.34 37.17
N ARG A 768 5.57 29.07 36.77
CA ARG A 768 6.72 28.25 36.38
C ARG A 768 6.50 27.49 35.09
N VAL A 769 7.61 27.23 34.42
CA VAL A 769 7.73 26.27 33.33
C VAL A 769 8.16 24.95 33.96
N ALA A 770 7.26 23.97 34.05
CA ALA A 770 7.61 22.64 34.50
C ALA A 770 8.11 21.81 33.32
N ALA A 771 9.26 21.14 33.49
CA ALA A 771 9.71 20.12 32.55
C ALA A 771 8.56 19.11 32.37
N GLY A 772 8.17 18.86 31.12
CA GLY A 772 6.97 18.09 30.83
C GLY A 772 6.97 16.75 31.58
N GLY A 773 6.12 16.62 32.59
CA GLY A 773 5.74 15.30 33.11
C GLY A 773 5.11 14.48 31.98
N TYR A 774 5.14 13.15 32.10
CA TYR A 774 4.59 12.20 31.11
C TYR A 774 3.35 12.75 30.42
N GLN A 775 3.31 12.69 29.07
CA GLN A 775 2.12 13.02 28.31
C GLN A 775 0.96 12.24 28.93
N VAL A 776 0.12 12.94 29.65
CA VAL A 776 -1.14 12.40 30.12
C VAL A 776 -1.91 12.12 28.84
N ARG A 777 -1.95 10.86 28.41
CA ARG A 777 -2.88 10.45 27.36
C ARG A 777 -4.25 10.83 27.89
N ASN A 778 -4.91 11.80 27.24
CA ASN A 778 -6.22 12.32 27.65
C ASN A 778 -7.28 11.21 27.78
N SER A 779 -7.01 10.05 27.21
CA SER A 779 -7.76 8.83 27.47
C SER A 779 -6.86 7.60 27.42
N TYR A 780 -7.13 6.63 28.28
CA TYR A 780 -6.53 5.30 28.22
C TYR A 780 -7.53 4.33 27.63
N ARG A 781 -7.08 3.49 26.71
CA ARG A 781 -7.93 2.50 26.06
C ARG A 781 -7.53 1.10 26.51
N CYS A 782 -8.49 0.35 27.04
CA CYS A 782 -8.31 -1.06 27.36
C CYS A 782 -9.39 -1.86 26.66
N GLN A 783 -9.01 -2.65 25.65
CA GLN A 783 -9.93 -3.31 24.74
C GLN A 783 -10.88 -2.30 24.04
N SER A 784 -12.19 -2.49 24.15
CA SER A 784 -13.22 -1.59 23.63
C SER A 784 -13.50 -0.38 24.52
N ASP A 785 -13.04 -0.39 25.76
CA ASP A 785 -13.35 0.65 26.74
C ASP A 785 -12.30 1.76 26.71
N VAL A 786 -12.78 2.99 26.72
CA VAL A 786 -11.98 4.21 26.76
C VAL A 786 -12.28 4.90 28.08
N PHE A 787 -11.25 5.05 28.90
CA PHE A 787 -11.29 5.75 30.17
C PHE A 787 -10.74 7.15 29.97
N SER A 788 -11.50 8.18 30.33
CA SER A 788 -10.98 9.54 30.29
C SER A 788 -9.94 9.74 31.40
N TYR A 789 -9.07 10.72 31.24
CA TYR A 789 -8.10 11.03 32.29
C TYR A 789 -8.80 11.39 33.61
N GLU A 790 -9.92 12.12 33.56
CA GLU A 790 -10.69 12.51 34.75
C GLU A 790 -11.23 11.28 35.49
N GLU A 791 -11.71 10.27 34.77
CA GLU A 791 -12.19 9.01 35.36
C GLU A 791 -11.06 8.27 36.09
N LEU A 792 -9.87 8.24 35.50
CA LEU A 792 -8.71 7.58 36.08
C LEU A 792 -8.11 8.36 37.24
N ALA A 793 -8.05 9.68 37.14
CA ALA A 793 -7.61 10.57 38.21
C ALA A 793 -8.52 10.44 39.44
N SER A 794 -9.84 10.45 39.23
CA SER A 794 -10.81 10.21 40.30
C SER A 794 -10.63 8.82 40.92
N THR A 795 -10.42 7.79 40.09
CA THR A 795 -10.16 6.42 40.55
C THR A 795 -8.85 6.33 41.35
N ALA A 796 -7.79 7.02 40.92
CA ALA A 796 -6.50 7.07 41.61
C ALA A 796 -6.62 7.72 42.99
N GLU A 797 -7.36 8.81 43.08
CA GLU A 797 -7.59 9.51 44.34
C GLU A 797 -8.37 8.64 45.34
N ILE A 798 -9.37 7.88 44.87
CA ILE A 798 -10.09 6.90 45.69
C ILE A 798 -9.15 5.78 46.16
N ALA A 799 -8.36 5.22 45.24
CA ALA A 799 -7.39 4.17 45.55
C ALA A 799 -6.40 4.63 46.64
N CYS A 800 -5.88 5.85 46.50
CA CYS A 800 -4.91 6.39 47.44
C CYS A 800 -5.47 6.77 48.80
N ARG A 801 -6.72 7.24 48.87
CA ARG A 801 -7.40 7.43 50.15
C ARG A 801 -7.61 6.10 50.87
N LYS A 802 -8.06 5.07 50.14
CA LYS A 802 -8.28 3.73 50.69
C LYS A 802 -7.01 3.05 51.18
N ARG A 803 -5.88 3.28 50.50
CA ARG A 803 -4.57 2.80 50.96
C ARG A 803 -4.23 3.26 52.39
N LYS A 804 -4.61 4.49 52.75
CA LYS A 804 -4.38 5.04 54.09
C LYS A 804 -5.35 4.48 55.14
N GLN A 805 -6.45 3.84 54.74
CA GLN A 805 -7.57 3.44 55.60
C GLN A 805 -7.59 1.91 55.87
N SER A 806 -6.72 1.45 56.77
CA SER A 806 -6.64 0.13 57.42
C SER A 806 -6.41 -1.12 56.54
N GLN A 807 -5.80 -2.15 57.14
CA GLN A 807 -5.36 -3.41 56.52
C GLN A 807 -6.47 -4.36 56.02
N ARG A 808 -7.76 -4.04 56.22
CA ARG A 808 -8.88 -4.96 55.89
C ARG A 808 -9.46 -4.78 54.47
N GLN A 809 -8.96 -3.85 53.66
CA GLN A 809 -9.49 -3.64 52.30
C GLN A 809 -8.75 -4.49 51.27
N THR A 810 -9.50 -5.13 50.38
CA THR A 810 -8.96 -5.91 49.23
C THR A 810 -8.24 -5.04 48.20
N TYR A 811 -8.54 -3.73 48.15
CA TYR A 811 -7.95 -2.79 47.20
C TYR A 811 -7.61 -1.45 47.87
N PRO A 812 -6.56 -0.74 47.42
CA PRO A 812 -5.65 -1.13 46.33
C PRO A 812 -4.75 -2.32 46.70
N ALA A 813 -4.57 -3.25 45.77
CA ALA A 813 -3.78 -4.47 45.97
C ALA A 813 -2.38 -4.30 45.34
N PRO A 814 -1.31 -4.89 45.89
CA PRO A 814 0.00 -4.89 45.27
C PRO A 814 -0.05 -5.44 43.83
N TYR A 815 0.74 -4.86 42.93
CA TYR A 815 0.89 -5.36 41.57
C TYR A 815 2.33 -5.80 41.34
N GLN A 816 2.51 -7.10 41.08
CA GLN A 816 3.81 -7.75 40.84
C GLN A 816 4.09 -8.04 39.36
N GLY A 817 3.32 -7.44 38.45
CA GLY A 817 3.49 -7.66 37.01
C GLY A 817 4.59 -6.80 36.38
N LEU A 818 4.37 -6.37 35.14
CA LEU A 818 5.35 -5.63 34.35
C LEU A 818 5.67 -4.27 34.98
N LYS A 819 6.93 -3.83 34.84
CA LYS A 819 7.30 -2.46 35.22
C LYS A 819 6.67 -1.46 34.24
N PHE A 820 6.30 -0.30 34.75
CA PHE A 820 5.81 0.84 33.97
C PHE A 820 6.90 1.89 33.90
N ASP A 821 6.72 2.87 33.03
CA ASP A 821 7.69 3.97 32.85
C ASP A 821 7.83 4.86 34.09
N ILE A 822 6.87 4.78 35.02
CA ILE A 822 6.94 5.42 36.34
C ILE A 822 7.52 4.41 37.31
N GLU A 823 8.48 4.83 38.15
CA GLU A 823 9.10 3.96 39.14
C GLU A 823 8.07 3.38 40.14
N GLY A 824 8.16 2.06 40.34
CA GLY A 824 7.35 1.30 41.29
C GLY A 824 7.83 1.47 42.74
N PRO A 825 7.27 0.73 43.71
CA PRO A 825 6.31 -0.36 43.56
C PRO A 825 4.90 0.09 43.14
N TYR A 826 4.12 -0.84 42.61
CA TYR A 826 2.79 -0.57 42.03
C TYR A 826 1.66 -1.19 42.83
N LEU A 827 0.50 -0.57 42.73
CA LEU A 827 -0.77 -1.02 43.26
C LEU A 827 -1.83 -0.99 42.16
N ILE A 828 -2.79 -1.92 42.19
CA ILE A 828 -3.94 -1.96 41.30
C ILE A 828 -5.24 -1.62 42.03
N PHE A 829 -6.16 -0.95 41.33
CA PHE A 829 -7.48 -0.58 41.85
C PHE A 829 -8.58 -0.72 40.78
N PRO A 830 -9.77 -1.26 41.08
CA PRO A 830 -10.82 -1.44 40.08
C PRO A 830 -11.37 -0.11 39.57
N ILE A 831 -11.50 0.02 38.25
CA ILE A 831 -12.18 1.15 37.61
C ILE A 831 -13.67 0.83 37.54
N LYS A 832 -14.52 1.69 38.11
CA LYS A 832 -15.98 1.49 38.13
C LYS A 832 -16.64 2.38 37.09
N LYS A 833 -17.07 1.78 35.99
CA LYS A 833 -17.83 2.49 34.93
C LYS A 833 -19.23 2.90 35.39
N ASP A 834 -19.83 2.13 36.33
CA ASP A 834 -21.15 2.40 36.93
C ASP A 834 -21.14 2.14 38.45
N LYS A 835 -21.81 2.99 39.23
CA LYS A 835 -21.72 3.04 40.70
C LYS A 835 -22.26 1.80 41.44
N SER A 836 -22.95 0.86 40.78
CA SER A 836 -23.81 -0.14 41.45
C SER A 836 -23.27 -1.58 41.51
N PHE A 837 -22.11 -1.91 40.93
CA PHE A 837 -21.67 -3.32 40.91
C PHE A 837 -20.82 -3.69 42.15
N PRO A 838 -21.20 -4.76 42.89
CA PRO A 838 -20.45 -5.25 44.06
C PRO A 838 -19.15 -5.99 43.67
N LYS A 839 -19.01 -6.43 42.41
CA LYS A 839 -17.82 -7.12 41.91
C LYS A 839 -16.85 -6.13 41.24
N PRO A 840 -15.53 -6.24 41.47
CA PRO A 840 -14.58 -5.41 40.76
C PRO A 840 -14.65 -5.77 39.27
N GLY A 841 -14.86 -4.78 38.39
CA GLY A 841 -14.99 -4.99 36.94
C GLY A 841 -13.74 -5.60 36.30
N ASN A 842 -13.64 -5.66 34.98
CA ASN A 842 -12.47 -6.26 34.33
C ASN A 842 -11.25 -5.33 34.30
N HIS A 843 -11.43 -4.02 34.47
CA HIS A 843 -10.34 -3.05 34.33
C HIS A 843 -9.75 -2.64 35.68
N ARG A 844 -8.43 -2.47 35.73
CA ARG A 844 -7.68 -2.03 36.91
C ARG A 844 -6.85 -0.81 36.53
N LEU A 845 -6.98 0.25 37.31
CA LEU A 845 -6.03 1.33 37.34
C LEU A 845 -4.77 0.84 38.03
N VAL A 846 -3.59 1.18 37.49
CA VAL A 846 -2.30 0.96 38.15
C VAL A 846 -1.78 2.30 38.64
N ILE A 847 -1.43 2.37 39.92
CA ILE A 847 -0.81 3.53 40.55
C ILE A 847 0.49 3.11 41.25
N ASN A 848 1.46 4.01 41.38
CA ASN A 848 2.60 3.76 42.26
C ASN A 848 2.28 4.19 43.71
N TYR A 849 3.24 4.00 44.63
CA TYR A 849 3.08 4.39 46.04
C TYR A 849 3.02 5.92 46.25
N MET A 850 3.38 6.70 45.24
CA MET A 850 3.21 8.16 45.23
C MET A 850 1.86 8.58 44.64
N CYS A 851 0.95 7.64 44.36
CA CYS A 851 -0.36 7.90 43.77
C CYS A 851 -0.32 8.39 42.33
N HIS A 852 0.81 8.26 41.64
CA HIS A 852 0.90 8.57 40.23
C HIS A 852 0.29 7.44 39.41
N ILE A 853 -0.53 7.78 38.41
CA ILE A 853 -1.12 6.83 37.47
C ILE A 853 0.00 6.26 36.60
N ALA A 854 0.32 4.99 36.80
CA ALA A 854 1.29 4.26 36.00
C ALA A 854 0.66 3.69 34.71
N GLY A 855 -0.64 3.39 34.72
CA GLY A 855 -1.35 2.88 33.55
C GLY A 855 -2.72 2.28 33.88
N VAL A 856 -3.28 1.56 32.91
CA VAL A 856 -4.54 0.81 33.05
C VAL A 856 -4.38 -0.59 32.45
N LEU A 857 -4.92 -1.59 33.13
CA LEU A 857 -4.86 -3.00 32.76
C LEU A 857 -6.27 -3.59 32.62
N THR A 858 -6.42 -4.60 31.77
CA THR A 858 -7.60 -5.48 31.78
C THR A 858 -7.22 -6.83 32.37
N MET A 859 -7.87 -7.20 33.47
CA MET A 859 -7.75 -8.51 34.10
C MET A 859 -8.63 -9.50 33.33
N HIS A 860 -8.07 -10.67 32.99
CA HIS A 860 -8.87 -11.76 32.45
C HIS A 860 -9.77 -12.33 33.56
N PRO A 861 -11.06 -12.62 33.31
CA PRO A 861 -11.97 -13.13 34.34
C PRO A 861 -11.56 -14.48 34.96
N PHE A 862 -10.56 -15.19 34.39
CA PHE A 862 -10.09 -16.50 34.85
C PHE A 862 -8.69 -16.48 35.48
N THR A 863 -8.00 -15.33 35.50
CA THR A 863 -6.72 -15.22 36.22
C THR A 863 -7.00 -15.08 37.72
N HIS A 864 -6.93 -16.20 38.43
CA HIS A 864 -7.01 -16.26 39.91
C HIS A 864 -5.68 -15.97 40.61
N GLN A 865 -4.59 -15.75 39.88
CA GLN A 865 -3.32 -15.34 40.48
C GLN A 865 -3.35 -13.83 40.76
N MET A 866 -3.46 -13.50 42.05
CA MET A 866 -2.99 -12.24 42.62
C MET A 866 -1.61 -12.45 43.21
#